data_AF-A0A947KT04-F1
#
_entry.id   AF-A0A947KT04-F1
#
_cell.length_a   1.000
_cell.length_b   1.000
_cell.length_c   1.000
_cell.angle_alpha   90.00
_cell.angle_beta   90.00
_cell.angle_gamma   90.00
#
_symmetry.space_group_name_H-M   'P 1'
#
loop_
_entity.id
_entity.type
_entity.pdbx_description
1 polymer ?
#
loop_
_entity_poly.entity_id
_entity_poly.type
_entity_poly.pdbx_seq_one_letter_code
_entity_poly.pdbx_strand_id
1 'polypeptide(L)'
;MKKLVIIFVGVLGIVFAALFIYSQNPEKTVQDSALTNNTQKHSIHLRFGHNTPIDSALHQAALRFASEIKKKTQGGITVEVFPSQELGNDHQMVEMARKGELDILLTPTAKMSVAVPSMQYADLPFYFPSREDLYDMLDGEPGQMILHDMKSIGLIGVTFWENGFKHLTANSPILSPGDLQGKKIRVMKSRIIMEQFKSLGATPLPIDFHSTKQALNDRIVDGQENPLIAIVSMGFHEVQTDLTLSEHAFLGYVLSFSDKSLSKLPSSFRSLLIDTAKEVTPWERKETQKREKKLLGIISKSGVKIHTLNKEQRQEFGRLLKHIPEQYEHIIGVDVISKTKELLYKKYGANLEHKDHILIGINADASIGGELAGLEIKRGVELAVAQINEKGGVLGKPLEVIFKNHKLMPTKGIQNIQEFAQNPNLAAIIGGKHSAVIAEEIATIQGLRIPYLVPWAAAEKVVNNGYEENYIFRISANDALASEYIAGFALEHYKQPAIIVENSVWGRENLNTMKKYLQKQALGFTAEIVYNRGQTSFDQELAAILNSGAESVILIADPIEGSRIVQALSRQKTVLPIVSHWGIVGGDFFQENKKILPAIDLRFFQTFSFSKNPTKASRDLEKLYRSRYKTQKIEIDFAVAQAYDLTNILALAITKAGSIEHVKVKKALENLPPYRGIVKSYTPAFTQKRHDALNVDDFYMAKFHSDGTIVPESKR
;
A
#
# COMPACT_ATOMS: atom_id res chain seq x y z
N MET A 1 -0.58 -54.16 -49.38
CA MET A 1 0.05 -53.43 -48.25
C MET A 1 1.49 -53.91 -48.09
N LYS A 2 2.49 -53.16 -48.60
CA LYS A 2 3.96 -53.39 -48.35
C LYS A 2 4.89 -52.49 -49.20
N LYS A 3 4.38 -51.46 -49.89
CA LYS A 3 5.17 -50.55 -50.74
C LYS A 3 5.18 -49.08 -50.30
N LEU A 4 4.71 -48.75 -49.09
CA LEU A 4 4.78 -47.38 -48.54
C LEU A 4 5.61 -47.24 -47.24
N VAL A 5 6.19 -48.34 -46.74
CA VAL A 5 6.95 -48.34 -45.47
C VAL A 5 8.47 -48.23 -45.70
N ILE A 6 8.96 -48.42 -46.93
CA ILE A 6 10.40 -48.53 -47.18
C ILE A 6 11.08 -47.17 -47.43
N ILE A 7 10.33 -46.09 -47.71
CA ILE A 7 10.92 -44.76 -47.93
C ILE A 7 10.94 -43.90 -46.64
N PHE A 8 10.19 -44.28 -45.59
CA PHE A 8 10.20 -43.56 -44.31
C PHE A 8 11.24 -44.08 -43.30
N VAL A 9 11.82 -45.26 -43.53
CA VAL A 9 12.87 -45.86 -42.66
C VAL A 9 14.28 -45.36 -43.04
N GLY A 10 14.49 -44.89 -44.27
CA GLY A 10 15.80 -44.40 -44.73
C GLY A 10 16.21 -43.01 -44.21
N VAL A 11 15.26 -42.15 -43.86
CA VAL A 11 15.54 -40.77 -43.41
C VAL A 11 15.63 -40.66 -41.88
N LEU A 12 14.96 -41.55 -41.12
CA LEU A 12 15.13 -41.63 -39.66
C LEU A 12 16.48 -42.25 -39.23
N GLY A 13 17.07 -43.12 -40.05
CA GLY A 13 18.35 -43.77 -39.77
C GLY A 13 19.56 -42.83 -39.81
N ILE A 14 19.49 -41.75 -40.59
CA ILE A 14 20.61 -40.79 -40.74
C ILE A 14 20.60 -39.73 -39.61
N VAL A 15 19.44 -39.45 -39.01
CA VAL A 15 19.33 -38.50 -37.88
C VAL A 15 19.67 -39.19 -36.55
N PHE A 16 19.40 -40.49 -36.39
CA PHE A 16 19.82 -41.24 -35.19
C PHE A 16 21.32 -41.58 -35.16
N ALA A 17 21.97 -41.74 -36.32
CA ALA A 17 23.42 -41.93 -36.41
C ALA A 17 24.22 -40.65 -36.06
N ALA A 18 23.66 -39.46 -36.32
CA ALA A 18 24.29 -38.18 -35.95
C ALA A 18 24.15 -37.83 -34.45
N LEU A 19 23.19 -38.42 -33.75
CA LEU A 19 22.99 -38.22 -32.30
C LEU A 19 23.67 -39.28 -31.43
N PHE A 20 24.10 -40.41 -31.99
CA PHE A 20 24.85 -41.44 -31.26
C PHE A 20 26.39 -41.25 -31.33
N ILE A 21 26.90 -40.56 -32.36
CA ILE A 21 28.35 -40.28 -32.53
C ILE A 21 28.86 -39.13 -31.64
N TYR A 22 27.99 -38.39 -30.96
CA TYR A 22 28.40 -37.38 -29.96
C TYR A 22 28.38 -37.91 -28.50
N SER A 23 28.06 -39.19 -28.28
CA SER A 23 27.83 -39.73 -26.92
C SER A 23 28.81 -40.78 -26.43
N GLN A 24 29.87 -41.14 -27.16
CA GLN A 24 30.92 -42.03 -26.65
C GLN A 24 32.29 -41.67 -27.20
N ASN A 25 33.15 -41.09 -26.35
CA ASN A 25 34.60 -41.18 -26.50
C ASN A 25 35.17 -41.90 -25.27
N PRO A 26 36.18 -42.76 -25.45
CA PRO A 26 36.52 -43.81 -24.50
C PRO A 26 37.49 -43.33 -23.42
N GLU A 27 37.43 -44.04 -22.30
CA GLU A 27 38.35 -44.00 -21.16
C GLU A 27 39.81 -43.82 -21.60
N LYS A 28 40.43 -42.73 -21.14
CA LYS A 28 41.87 -42.67 -20.95
C LYS A 28 42.16 -42.80 -19.48
N THR A 29 42.70 -43.95 -19.11
CA THR A 29 43.48 -44.21 -17.90
C THR A 29 44.53 -43.10 -17.73
N VAL A 30 44.32 -42.22 -16.77
CA VAL A 30 45.36 -41.32 -16.26
C VAL A 30 45.92 -41.97 -15.01
N GLN A 31 47.12 -42.51 -15.20
CA GLN A 31 48.03 -42.96 -14.17
C GLN A 31 48.36 -41.79 -13.23
N ASP A 32 48.42 -42.09 -11.93
CA ASP A 32 48.86 -41.22 -10.84
C ASP A 32 50.00 -40.27 -11.26
N SER A 33 49.68 -38.98 -11.32
CA SER A 33 50.67 -37.93 -11.11
C SER A 33 50.03 -36.88 -10.22
N ALA A 34 50.51 -36.86 -8.98
CA ALA A 34 50.16 -35.89 -7.97
C ALA A 34 50.31 -34.47 -8.53
N LEU A 35 49.19 -33.82 -8.79
CA LEU A 35 49.11 -32.37 -8.97
C LEU A 35 48.49 -31.80 -7.70
N THR A 36 49.36 -31.57 -6.71
CA THR A 36 49.20 -30.51 -5.73
C THR A 36 49.14 -29.17 -6.46
N ASN A 37 48.00 -28.86 -7.08
CA ASN A 37 47.71 -27.53 -7.57
C ASN A 37 46.88 -26.79 -6.53
N ASN A 38 47.63 -25.99 -5.78
CA ASN A 38 47.27 -24.95 -4.85
C ASN A 38 46.15 -24.05 -5.41
N THR A 39 44.89 -24.46 -5.29
CA THR A 39 43.75 -23.54 -5.40
C THR A 39 43.67 -22.82 -4.07
N GLN A 40 44.22 -21.61 -4.01
CA GLN A 40 43.81 -20.66 -2.98
C GLN A 40 42.29 -20.56 -3.06
N LYS A 41 41.61 -21.20 -2.10
CA LYS A 41 40.19 -21.05 -1.84
C LYS A 41 40.00 -19.57 -1.48
N HIS A 42 39.75 -18.70 -2.46
CA HIS A 42 39.46 -17.29 -2.20
C HIS A 42 38.20 -17.25 -1.34
N SER A 43 38.39 -17.06 -0.04
CA SER A 43 37.30 -16.89 0.92
C SER A 43 36.70 -15.51 0.69
N ILE A 44 35.38 -15.47 0.51
CA ILE A 44 34.66 -14.22 0.40
C ILE A 44 34.47 -13.69 1.83
N HIS A 45 35.00 -12.49 2.08
CA HIS A 45 34.89 -11.81 3.37
C HIS A 45 33.75 -10.79 3.31
N LEU A 46 32.73 -10.97 4.15
CA LEU A 46 31.60 -10.04 4.28
C LEU A 46 31.64 -9.36 5.65
N ARG A 47 31.25 -8.10 5.69
CA ARG A 47 31.18 -7.28 6.91
C ARG A 47 29.72 -7.12 7.34
N PHE A 48 29.44 -7.34 8.63
CA PHE A 48 28.12 -7.24 9.22
C PHE A 48 28.11 -6.22 10.36
N GLY A 49 27.54 -5.04 10.11
CA GLY A 49 27.41 -3.96 11.11
C GLY A 49 26.04 -3.92 11.81
N HIS A 50 26.05 -3.67 13.13
CA HIS A 50 24.84 -3.42 13.92
C HIS A 50 25.11 -2.54 15.15
N ASN A 51 24.06 -1.95 15.73
CA ASN A 51 24.18 -1.01 16.85
C ASN A 51 24.01 -1.63 18.24
N THR A 52 23.75 -2.94 18.31
CA THR A 52 23.37 -3.59 19.58
C THR A 52 24.60 -4.03 20.38
N PRO A 53 24.50 -4.07 21.73
CA PRO A 53 25.56 -4.58 22.59
C PRO A 53 25.89 -6.07 22.35
N ILE A 54 27.10 -6.48 22.71
CA ILE A 54 27.58 -7.86 22.51
C ILE A 54 26.82 -8.93 23.33
N ASP A 55 26.18 -8.53 24.41
CA ASP A 55 25.36 -9.41 25.25
C ASP A 55 23.91 -9.54 24.77
N SER A 56 23.51 -8.80 23.73
CA SER A 56 22.18 -8.89 23.12
C SER A 56 21.98 -10.21 22.37
N ALA A 57 20.75 -10.72 22.34
CA ALA A 57 20.38 -11.87 21.51
C ALA A 57 20.62 -11.60 20.02
N LEU A 58 20.39 -10.36 19.57
CA LEU A 58 20.67 -9.89 18.21
C LEU A 58 22.15 -10.08 17.82
N HIS A 59 23.09 -9.74 18.70
CA HIS A 59 24.51 -9.98 18.44
C HIS A 59 24.82 -11.48 18.40
N GLN A 60 24.27 -12.26 19.32
CA GLN A 60 24.45 -13.71 19.33
C GLN A 60 23.87 -14.37 18.07
N ALA A 61 22.78 -13.83 17.52
CA ALA A 61 22.22 -14.25 16.25
C ALA A 61 23.12 -13.88 15.06
N ALA A 62 23.76 -12.69 15.08
CA ALA A 62 24.75 -12.31 14.08
C ALA A 62 25.97 -13.25 14.07
N LEU A 63 26.49 -13.60 15.25
CA LEU A 63 27.58 -14.57 15.39
C LEU A 63 27.15 -15.99 14.94
N ARG A 64 25.94 -16.40 15.30
CA ARG A 64 25.38 -17.68 14.86
C ARG A 64 25.24 -17.73 13.33
N PHE A 65 24.69 -16.68 12.73
CA PHE A 65 24.60 -16.52 11.29
C PHE A 65 25.98 -16.64 10.64
N ALA A 66 26.99 -15.91 11.12
CA ALA A 66 28.36 -15.99 10.63
C ALA A 66 28.95 -17.41 10.68
N SER A 67 28.72 -18.12 11.80
CA SER A 67 29.18 -19.49 12.01
C SER A 67 28.49 -20.50 11.08
N GLU A 68 27.16 -20.41 10.94
CA GLU A 68 26.39 -21.26 10.03
C GLU A 68 26.79 -21.05 8.57
N ILE A 69 27.00 -19.80 8.15
CA ILE A 69 27.50 -19.49 6.79
C ILE A 69 28.88 -20.10 6.55
N LYS A 70 29.82 -19.93 7.49
CA LYS A 70 31.16 -20.53 7.38
C LYS A 70 31.09 -22.05 7.27
N LYS A 71 30.22 -22.69 8.06
CA LYS A 71 30.00 -24.15 8.05
C LYS A 71 29.39 -24.62 6.73
N LYS A 72 28.26 -24.04 6.32
CA LYS A 72 27.52 -24.44 5.10
C LYS A 72 28.33 -24.20 3.82
N THR A 73 29.23 -23.21 3.81
CA THR A 73 30.11 -22.91 2.68
C THR A 73 31.49 -23.60 2.76
N GLN A 74 31.75 -24.38 3.81
CA GLN A 74 33.08 -24.98 4.07
C GLN A 74 34.22 -23.94 4.01
N GLY A 75 33.99 -22.77 4.60
CA GLY A 75 34.92 -21.63 4.60
C GLY A 75 34.92 -20.76 3.33
N GLY A 76 34.06 -21.05 2.35
CA GLY A 76 33.93 -20.26 1.13
C GLY A 76 33.42 -18.83 1.38
N ILE A 77 32.64 -18.62 2.45
CA ILE A 77 32.26 -17.30 2.95
C ILE A 77 32.60 -17.21 4.43
N THR A 78 33.13 -16.07 4.84
CA THR A 78 33.28 -15.68 6.23
C THR A 78 32.60 -14.34 6.46
N VAL A 79 31.99 -14.17 7.62
CA VAL A 79 31.28 -12.95 8.01
C VAL A 79 31.94 -12.41 9.28
N GLU A 80 32.44 -11.18 9.21
CA GLU A 80 32.99 -10.43 10.34
C GLU A 80 31.91 -9.51 10.91
N VAL A 81 31.63 -9.63 12.21
CA VAL A 81 30.54 -8.92 12.89
C VAL A 81 31.11 -7.73 13.67
N PHE A 82 30.58 -6.54 13.39
CA PHE A 82 30.94 -5.27 14.02
C PHE A 82 29.76 -4.74 14.86
N PRO A 83 29.73 -5.02 16.18
CA PRO A 83 28.65 -4.62 17.09
C PRO A 83 28.72 -3.15 17.51
N SER A 84 27.79 -2.71 18.36
CA SER A 84 27.89 -1.46 19.13
C SER A 84 28.26 -0.20 18.33
N GLN A 85 27.82 -0.11 17.06
CA GLN A 85 28.15 1.02 16.18
C GLN A 85 29.66 1.20 15.89
N GLU A 86 30.45 0.12 15.94
CA GLU A 86 31.89 0.15 15.62
C GLU A 86 32.21 0.75 14.24
N LEU A 87 31.29 0.59 13.27
CA LEU A 87 31.42 1.15 11.91
C LEU A 87 30.78 2.52 11.74
N GLY A 88 30.18 3.08 12.78
CA GLY A 88 29.42 4.33 12.76
C GLY A 88 27.97 4.14 13.18
N ASN A 89 27.25 5.25 13.26
CA ASN A 89 25.83 5.23 13.61
C ASN A 89 24.97 4.57 12.51
N ASP A 90 23.70 4.27 12.83
CA ASP A 90 22.81 3.54 11.92
C ASP A 90 22.66 4.21 10.53
N HIS A 91 22.61 5.54 10.47
CA HIS A 91 22.51 6.27 9.20
C HIS A 91 23.80 6.11 8.37
N GLN A 92 24.96 6.22 9.02
CA GLN A 92 26.26 6.04 8.36
C GLN A 92 26.40 4.61 7.80
N MET A 93 26.04 3.60 8.60
CA MET A 93 26.09 2.20 8.15
C MET A 93 25.12 1.91 6.99
N VAL A 94 23.92 2.50 7.01
CA VAL A 94 22.99 2.43 5.86
C VAL A 94 23.64 3.02 4.61
N GLU A 95 24.21 4.23 4.69
CA GLU A 95 24.89 4.86 3.55
C GLU A 95 26.10 4.06 3.04
N MET A 96 26.88 3.44 3.94
CA MET A 96 27.97 2.53 3.57
C MET A 96 27.45 1.34 2.76
N ALA A 97 26.35 0.72 3.19
CA ALA A 97 25.78 -0.42 2.48
C ALA A 97 25.19 -0.03 1.11
N ARG A 98 24.55 1.14 0.99
CA ARG A 98 24.07 1.67 -0.31
C ARG A 98 25.21 1.87 -1.31
N LYS A 99 26.42 2.16 -0.81
CA LYS A 99 27.64 2.27 -1.61
C LYS A 99 28.32 0.91 -1.88
N GLY A 100 27.97 -0.12 -1.13
CA GLY A 100 28.61 -1.45 -1.19
C GLY A 100 29.90 -1.53 -0.37
N GLU A 101 30.07 -0.63 0.62
CA GLU A 101 31.21 -0.59 1.56
C GLU A 101 30.96 -1.42 2.82
N LEU A 102 29.68 -1.76 3.08
CA LEU A 102 29.21 -2.65 4.13
C LEU A 102 28.23 -3.67 3.52
N ASP A 103 28.42 -4.96 3.81
CA ASP A 103 27.71 -6.03 3.10
C ASP A 103 26.38 -6.39 3.75
N ILE A 104 26.35 -6.44 5.09
CA ILE A 104 25.21 -6.88 5.90
C ILE A 104 24.92 -5.85 6.99
N LEU A 105 23.65 -5.56 7.17
CA LEU A 105 23.12 -4.59 8.12
C LEU A 105 22.04 -5.21 8.97
N LEU A 106 22.05 -4.88 10.26
CA LEU A 106 20.92 -5.08 11.16
C LEU A 106 20.56 -3.74 11.79
N THR A 107 19.47 -3.14 11.32
CA THR A 107 19.07 -1.76 11.67
C THR A 107 17.70 -1.75 12.34
N PRO A 108 17.46 -0.92 13.38
CA PRO A 108 16.13 -0.79 13.96
C PRO A 108 15.11 -0.34 12.91
N THR A 109 13.96 -1.00 12.85
CA THR A 109 12.83 -0.65 11.95
C THR A 109 12.42 0.82 12.11
N ALA A 110 12.32 1.31 13.35
CA ALA A 110 12.05 2.71 13.66
C ALA A 110 13.07 3.69 13.02
N LYS A 111 14.35 3.34 12.95
CA LYS A 111 15.38 4.20 12.31
C LYS A 111 15.39 4.04 10.79
N MET A 112 15.18 2.81 10.29
CA MET A 112 15.04 2.55 8.86
C MET A 112 13.85 3.30 8.25
N SER A 113 12.81 3.61 9.04
CA SER A 113 11.65 4.37 8.60
C SER A 113 11.94 5.75 7.98
N VAL A 114 13.10 6.33 8.28
CA VAL A 114 13.52 7.60 7.67
C VAL A 114 13.76 7.43 6.17
N ALA A 115 14.28 6.28 5.75
CA ALA A 115 14.57 5.97 4.36
C ALA A 115 13.47 5.11 3.71
N VAL A 116 12.84 4.23 4.48
CA VAL A 116 11.78 3.31 4.03
C VAL A 116 10.58 3.44 4.96
N PRO A 117 9.67 4.40 4.71
CA PRO A 117 8.60 4.77 5.66
C PRO A 117 7.68 3.62 6.10
N SER A 118 7.51 2.59 5.26
CA SER A 118 6.74 1.37 5.55
C SER A 118 7.25 0.57 6.75
N MET A 119 8.51 0.74 7.13
CA MET A 119 9.10 0.12 8.33
C MET A 119 8.42 0.53 9.64
N GLN A 120 7.66 1.63 9.67
CA GLN A 120 6.87 2.04 10.84
C GLN A 120 5.72 1.08 11.16
N TYR A 121 5.43 0.11 10.29
CA TYR A 121 4.49 -0.97 10.56
C TYR A 121 4.77 -1.69 11.89
N ALA A 122 6.04 -1.96 12.19
CA ALA A 122 6.47 -2.61 13.42
C ALA A 122 6.29 -1.72 14.67
N ASP A 123 6.25 -0.39 14.48
CA ASP A 123 6.10 0.60 15.56
C ASP A 123 4.64 0.82 15.98
N LEU A 124 3.67 0.21 15.30
CA LEU A 124 2.24 0.42 15.56
C LEU A 124 1.85 0.01 16.99
N PRO A 125 1.38 0.96 17.83
CA PRO A 125 1.14 0.66 19.22
C PRO A 125 -0.18 -0.08 19.44
N PHE A 126 -0.14 -1.16 20.23
CA PHE A 126 -1.26 -2.03 20.58
C PHE A 126 -2.04 -2.58 19.38
N TYR A 127 -1.43 -2.59 18.18
CA TYR A 127 -2.13 -2.93 16.94
C TYR A 127 -2.30 -4.44 16.74
N PHE A 128 -1.28 -5.22 17.12
CA PHE A 128 -1.30 -6.67 16.97
C PHE A 128 -1.91 -7.33 18.22
N PRO A 129 -2.85 -8.28 18.06
CA PRO A 129 -3.49 -8.92 19.20
C PRO A 129 -2.52 -9.71 20.08
N SER A 130 -1.48 -10.30 19.49
CA SER A 130 -0.42 -11.03 20.17
C SER A 130 0.94 -10.84 19.52
N ARG A 131 2.00 -11.25 20.23
CA ARG A 131 3.38 -11.30 19.73
C ARG A 131 3.51 -12.27 18.54
N GLU A 132 2.79 -13.39 18.60
CA GLU A 132 2.72 -14.38 17.52
C GLU A 132 2.04 -13.83 16.27
N ASP A 133 0.94 -13.07 16.42
CA ASP A 133 0.29 -12.42 15.28
C ASP A 133 1.22 -11.44 14.58
N LEU A 134 1.96 -10.65 15.36
CA LEU A 134 2.96 -9.75 14.81
C LEU A 134 4.02 -10.52 14.00
N TYR A 135 4.54 -11.63 14.52
CA TYR A 135 5.50 -12.46 13.78
C TYR A 135 4.88 -13.04 12.51
N ASP A 136 3.66 -13.57 12.58
CA ASP A 136 2.93 -14.09 11.42
C ASP A 136 2.83 -13.00 10.33
N MET A 137 2.59 -11.75 10.71
CA MET A 137 2.54 -10.63 9.77
C MET A 137 3.92 -10.23 9.23
N LEU A 138 4.94 -10.12 10.09
CA LEU A 138 6.31 -9.75 9.69
C LEU A 138 6.99 -10.81 8.83
N ASP A 139 6.65 -12.09 9.02
CA ASP A 139 7.19 -13.20 8.24
C ASP A 139 6.33 -13.51 7.00
N GLY A 140 5.04 -13.17 7.05
CA GLY A 140 4.06 -13.36 5.99
C GLY A 140 4.02 -12.25 4.95
N GLU A 141 2.90 -12.18 4.22
CA GLU A 141 2.72 -11.27 3.09
C GLU A 141 2.95 -9.78 3.44
N PRO A 142 2.43 -9.23 4.56
CA PRO A 142 2.67 -7.83 4.92
C PRO A 142 4.17 -7.52 5.09
N GLY A 143 4.90 -8.37 5.81
CA GLY A 143 6.34 -8.21 6.00
C GLY A 143 7.14 -8.32 4.70
N GLN A 144 6.75 -9.21 3.78
CA GLN A 144 7.41 -9.30 2.47
C GLN A 144 7.20 -8.03 1.63
N MET A 145 6.03 -7.40 1.69
CA MET A 145 5.79 -6.10 1.03
C MET A 145 6.75 -5.04 1.56
N ILE A 146 6.87 -4.91 2.89
CA ILE A 146 7.76 -3.95 3.55
C ILE A 146 9.24 -4.22 3.22
N LEU A 147 9.66 -5.49 3.21
CA LEU A 147 11.04 -5.87 2.86
C LEU A 147 11.37 -5.56 1.40
N HIS A 148 10.39 -5.62 0.49
CA HIS A 148 10.57 -5.28 -0.92
C HIS A 148 10.92 -3.80 -1.13
N ASP A 149 10.34 -2.90 -0.32
CA ASP A 149 10.57 -1.45 -0.40
C ASP A 149 12.03 -1.06 -0.19
N MET A 150 12.80 -1.89 0.55
CA MET A 150 14.24 -1.69 0.77
C MET A 150 15.03 -1.61 -0.54
N LYS A 151 14.53 -2.24 -1.61
CA LYS A 151 15.18 -2.22 -2.93
C LYS A 151 15.28 -0.79 -3.48
N SER A 152 14.29 0.06 -3.18
CA SER A 152 14.28 1.47 -3.62
C SER A 152 15.48 2.27 -3.12
N ILE A 153 16.08 1.85 -2.00
CA ILE A 153 17.27 2.49 -1.42
C ILE A 153 18.57 1.71 -1.71
N GLY A 154 18.52 0.64 -2.50
CA GLY A 154 19.70 -0.17 -2.84
C GLY A 154 20.06 -1.24 -1.82
N LEU A 155 19.08 -1.66 -1.00
CA LEU A 155 19.23 -2.74 -0.02
C LEU A 155 18.27 -3.90 -0.32
N ILE A 156 18.66 -5.11 0.04
CA ILE A 156 17.80 -6.30 -0.03
C ILE A 156 17.39 -6.65 1.40
N GLY A 157 16.14 -6.34 1.76
CA GLY A 157 15.55 -6.76 3.04
C GLY A 157 15.30 -8.27 3.06
N VAL A 158 15.62 -8.94 4.17
CA VAL A 158 15.55 -10.42 4.26
C VAL A 158 14.58 -10.92 5.32
N THR A 159 14.68 -10.41 6.55
CA THR A 159 13.89 -10.88 7.69
C THR A 159 13.93 -9.86 8.82
N PHE A 160 13.01 -10.00 9.78
CA PHE A 160 12.93 -9.17 10.97
C PHE A 160 13.35 -9.95 12.22
N TRP A 161 14.31 -9.42 12.96
CA TRP A 161 14.73 -9.92 14.27
C TRP A 161 14.14 -9.08 15.39
N GLU A 162 14.02 -9.65 16.59
CA GLU A 162 13.38 -9.02 17.74
C GLU A 162 14.40 -8.44 18.71
N ASN A 163 14.29 -7.15 19.01
CA ASN A 163 14.96 -6.61 20.20
C ASN A 163 14.12 -6.80 21.48
N GLY A 164 12.80 -6.84 21.32
CA GLY A 164 11.80 -7.04 22.38
C GLY A 164 10.66 -6.03 22.24
N PHE A 165 9.66 -6.18 23.11
CA PHE A 165 8.59 -5.18 23.22
C PHE A 165 9.07 -3.98 24.03
N LYS A 166 8.58 -2.79 23.67
CA LYS A 166 8.90 -1.55 24.36
C LYS A 166 8.08 -1.42 25.65
N HIS A 167 8.77 -0.99 26.70
CA HIS A 167 8.23 -0.73 28.02
C HIS A 167 8.52 0.70 28.44
N LEU A 168 7.67 1.26 29.30
CA LEU A 168 7.79 2.63 29.79
C LEU A 168 8.61 2.66 31.08
N THR A 169 9.55 3.59 31.19
CA THR A 169 10.13 3.96 32.49
C THR A 169 9.87 5.41 32.80
N ALA A 170 9.71 5.73 34.07
CA ALA A 170 9.63 7.08 34.61
C ALA A 170 10.05 7.10 36.08
N ASN A 171 9.94 8.26 36.72
CA ASN A 171 10.07 8.42 38.18
C ASN A 171 8.71 8.41 38.92
N SER A 172 7.70 7.80 38.31
CA SER A 172 6.36 7.55 38.85
C SER A 172 5.72 6.40 38.04
N PRO A 173 4.77 5.63 38.60
CA PRO A 173 4.04 4.61 37.83
C PRO A 173 3.27 5.24 36.65
N ILE A 174 3.15 4.50 35.54
CA ILE A 174 2.34 4.87 34.38
C ILE A 174 1.37 3.73 34.12
N LEU A 175 0.16 3.81 34.67
CA LEU A 175 -0.84 2.73 34.62
C LEU A 175 -2.06 3.09 33.77
N SER A 176 -2.21 4.37 33.46
CA SER A 176 -3.26 4.94 32.61
C SER A 176 -2.68 6.02 31.69
N PRO A 177 -3.37 6.38 30.60
CA PRO A 177 -2.98 7.53 29.77
C PRO A 177 -2.88 8.85 30.57
N GLY A 178 -3.70 9.02 31.62
CA GLY A 178 -3.66 10.21 32.47
C GLY A 178 -2.31 10.40 33.17
N ASP A 179 -1.59 9.31 33.45
CA ASP A 179 -0.26 9.35 34.09
C ASP A 179 0.83 9.89 33.14
N LEU A 180 0.57 9.99 31.83
CA LEU A 180 1.48 10.57 30.84
C LEU A 180 1.25 12.07 30.61
N GLN A 181 0.15 12.63 31.12
CA GLN A 181 -0.24 14.00 30.85
C GLN A 181 0.86 14.99 31.27
N GLY A 182 1.36 15.78 30.31
CA GLY A 182 2.39 16.79 30.54
C GLY A 182 3.82 16.25 30.74
N LYS A 183 4.03 14.93 30.79
CA LYS A 183 5.38 14.34 30.92
C LYS A 183 6.16 14.49 29.61
N LYS A 184 7.45 14.79 29.71
CA LYS A 184 8.40 14.77 28.61
C LYS A 184 8.95 13.36 28.45
N ILE A 185 8.62 12.67 27.36
CA ILE A 185 9.07 11.29 27.13
C ILE A 185 10.12 11.29 26.03
N ARG A 186 11.30 10.73 26.32
CA ARG A 186 12.30 10.49 25.28
C ARG A 186 11.79 9.40 24.34
N VAL A 187 11.88 9.67 23.03
CA VAL A 187 11.51 8.74 21.97
C VAL A 187 12.61 8.59 20.92
N MET A 188 12.56 7.52 20.13
CA MET A 188 13.32 7.44 18.87
C MET A 188 12.74 8.41 17.84
N LYS A 189 13.54 8.77 16.83
CA LYS A 189 13.07 9.59 15.70
C LYS A 189 12.15 8.76 14.80
N SER A 190 10.86 8.74 15.12
CA SER A 190 9.79 8.08 14.36
C SER A 190 8.51 8.91 14.48
N ARG A 191 7.79 9.11 13.36
CA ARG A 191 6.58 9.94 13.34
C ARG A 191 5.46 9.28 14.13
N ILE A 192 5.31 7.95 14.01
CA ILE A 192 4.31 7.18 14.76
C ILE A 192 4.57 7.23 16.26
N ILE A 193 5.84 7.08 16.70
CA ILE A 193 6.17 7.12 18.12
C ILE A 193 5.92 8.53 18.69
N MET A 194 6.23 9.58 17.95
CA MET A 194 5.88 10.95 18.38
C MET A 194 4.37 11.14 18.50
N GLU A 195 3.58 10.69 17.51
CA GLU A 195 2.12 10.79 17.59
C GLU A 195 1.53 9.94 18.72
N GLN A 196 2.09 8.75 18.98
CA GLN A 196 1.70 7.89 20.10
C GLN A 196 1.70 8.65 21.42
N PHE A 197 2.83 9.26 21.79
CA PHE A 197 2.93 9.96 23.07
C PHE A 197 2.15 11.27 23.09
N LYS A 198 2.07 11.98 21.95
CA LYS A 198 1.24 13.18 21.83
C LYS A 198 -0.24 12.88 22.05
N SER A 199 -0.74 11.77 21.48
CA SER A 199 -2.12 11.30 21.64
C SER A 199 -2.43 10.82 23.06
N LEU A 200 -1.39 10.49 23.85
CA LEU A 200 -1.50 10.18 25.29
C LEU A 200 -1.25 11.40 26.19
N GLY A 201 -1.18 12.61 25.64
CA GLY A 201 -1.02 13.85 26.43
C GLY A 201 0.41 14.15 26.88
N ALA A 202 1.40 13.36 26.46
CA ALA A 202 2.82 13.59 26.73
C ALA A 202 3.49 14.50 25.68
N THR A 203 4.66 15.01 26.01
CA THR A 203 5.57 15.73 25.09
C THR A 203 6.70 14.81 24.65
N PRO A 204 6.65 14.21 23.45
CA PRO A 204 7.76 13.38 22.95
C PRO A 204 8.98 14.24 22.57
N LEU A 205 10.16 13.85 23.01
CA LEU A 205 11.44 14.48 22.65
C LEU A 205 12.36 13.48 21.96
N PRO A 206 12.73 13.67 20.67
CA PRO A 206 13.65 12.79 19.98
C PRO A 206 15.08 13.06 20.46
N ILE A 207 15.65 12.12 21.22
CA ILE A 207 17.02 12.18 21.74
C ILE A 207 17.79 10.95 21.29
N ASP A 208 19.05 11.11 20.87
CA ASP A 208 19.89 9.97 20.47
C ASP A 208 19.99 8.91 21.58
N PHE A 209 20.11 7.65 21.16
CA PHE A 209 20.11 6.50 22.07
C PHE A 209 21.22 6.60 23.13
N HIS A 210 22.44 6.95 22.73
CA HIS A 210 23.57 7.04 23.67
C HIS A 210 23.50 8.28 24.58
N SER A 211 22.73 9.30 24.20
CA SER A 211 22.49 10.49 25.02
C SER A 211 21.33 10.34 26.02
N THR A 212 20.60 9.22 25.96
CA THR A 212 19.34 9.06 26.71
C THR A 212 19.55 8.99 28.22
N LYS A 213 20.57 8.27 28.70
CA LYS A 213 20.84 8.15 30.15
C LYS A 213 21.11 9.53 30.76
N GLN A 214 21.94 10.33 30.10
CA GLN A 214 22.26 11.69 30.55
C GLN A 214 21.00 12.57 30.58
N ALA A 215 20.16 12.51 29.54
CA ALA A 215 18.93 13.28 29.49
C ALA A 215 17.91 12.91 30.60
N LEU A 216 17.85 11.64 30.98
CA LEU A 216 17.04 11.18 32.12
C LEU A 216 17.63 11.66 33.45
N ASN A 217 18.95 11.52 33.62
CA ASN A 217 19.66 11.95 34.82
C ASN A 217 19.52 13.46 35.07
N ASP A 218 19.66 14.26 34.00
CA ASP A 218 19.56 15.72 34.04
C ASP A 218 18.10 16.21 34.04
N ARG A 219 17.12 15.29 34.02
CA ARG A 219 15.68 15.58 34.00
C ARG A 219 15.26 16.47 32.83
N ILE A 220 15.94 16.36 31.70
CA ILE A 220 15.50 16.94 30.42
C ILE A 220 14.19 16.25 29.96
N VAL A 221 14.10 14.95 30.25
CA VAL A 221 12.93 14.09 30.06
C VAL A 221 12.57 13.39 31.36
N ASP A 222 11.27 13.13 31.56
CA ASP A 222 10.71 12.47 32.75
C ASP A 222 10.74 10.93 32.65
N GLY A 223 10.83 10.41 31.42
CA GLY A 223 10.76 9.00 31.12
C GLY A 223 11.17 8.66 29.70
N GLN A 224 11.12 7.37 29.36
CA GLN A 224 11.45 6.86 28.03
C GLN A 224 10.69 5.57 27.71
N GLU A 225 10.75 5.14 26.45
CA GLU A 225 10.33 3.81 26.00
C GLU A 225 11.49 3.03 25.37
N ASN A 226 11.68 1.77 25.78
CA ASN A 226 12.62 0.83 25.15
C ASN A 226 12.33 -0.64 25.58
N PRO A 227 12.89 -1.63 24.87
CA PRO A 227 12.97 -3.00 25.36
C PRO A 227 13.84 -3.14 26.61
N LEU A 228 13.61 -4.22 27.35
CA LEU A 228 14.30 -4.49 28.62
C LEU A 228 15.83 -4.54 28.48
N ILE A 229 16.33 -5.08 27.35
CA ILE A 229 17.78 -5.17 27.13
C ILE A 229 18.42 -3.79 27.07
N ALA A 230 17.79 -2.83 26.39
CA ALA A 230 18.28 -1.46 26.31
C ALA A 230 18.18 -0.74 27.67
N ILE A 231 17.12 -0.99 28.44
CA ILE A 231 16.97 -0.43 29.80
C ILE A 231 18.12 -0.86 30.72
N VAL A 232 18.56 -2.11 30.62
CA VAL A 232 19.68 -2.65 31.39
C VAL A 232 21.02 -2.20 30.82
N SER A 233 21.28 -2.46 29.54
CA SER A 233 22.61 -2.24 28.93
C SER A 233 23.04 -0.78 28.94
N MET A 234 22.08 0.15 28.87
CA MET A 234 22.34 1.58 28.90
C MET A 234 22.24 2.18 30.30
N GLY A 235 21.96 1.37 31.33
CA GLY A 235 21.84 1.84 32.71
C GLY A 235 20.65 2.78 32.95
N PHE A 236 19.56 2.71 32.15
CA PHE A 236 18.38 3.55 32.38
C PHE A 236 17.68 3.22 33.70
N HIS A 237 17.69 1.94 34.09
CA HIS A 237 17.20 1.45 35.38
C HIS A 237 17.95 2.00 36.61
N GLU A 238 19.11 2.64 36.42
CA GLU A 238 19.87 3.29 37.50
C GLU A 238 19.38 4.72 37.78
N VAL A 239 18.65 5.33 36.84
CA VAL A 239 18.20 6.74 36.89
C VAL A 239 16.67 6.88 36.76
N GLN A 240 15.94 5.78 36.89
CA GLN A 240 14.48 5.70 36.79
C GLN A 240 13.94 4.80 37.91
N THR A 241 12.89 5.21 38.61
CA THR A 241 12.36 4.46 39.78
C THR A 241 11.28 3.44 39.44
N ASP A 242 10.58 3.62 38.32
CA ASP A 242 9.42 2.82 37.94
C ASP A 242 9.54 2.31 36.50
N LEU A 243 9.24 1.02 36.31
CA LEU A 243 9.11 0.35 35.02
C LEU A 243 7.67 -0.15 34.88
N THR A 244 6.98 0.25 33.83
CA THR A 244 5.69 -0.33 33.44
C THR A 244 5.90 -1.26 32.26
N LEU A 245 5.58 -2.54 32.46
CA LEU A 245 5.52 -3.56 31.42
C LEU A 245 4.31 -3.34 30.51
N SER A 246 4.39 -2.28 29.71
CA SER A 246 3.31 -1.85 28.84
C SER A 246 3.19 -2.68 27.57
N GLU A 247 4.28 -3.31 27.10
CA GLU A 247 4.35 -4.05 25.84
C GLU A 247 3.55 -3.36 24.72
N HIS A 248 3.75 -2.05 24.60
CA HIS A 248 2.84 -1.20 23.84
C HIS A 248 3.17 -1.22 22.36
N ALA A 249 4.42 -1.45 21.98
CA ALA A 249 4.86 -1.60 20.59
C ALA A 249 6.11 -2.45 20.51
N PHE A 250 6.35 -3.07 19.35
CA PHE A 250 7.51 -3.92 19.10
C PHE A 250 8.70 -3.07 18.66
N LEU A 251 9.91 -3.46 19.07
CA LEU A 251 11.14 -2.95 18.45
C LEU A 251 11.80 -4.04 17.62
N GLY A 252 11.48 -4.04 16.33
CA GLY A 252 12.10 -4.93 15.35
C GLY A 252 13.39 -4.37 14.78
N TYR A 253 14.26 -5.26 14.33
CA TYR A 253 15.41 -4.95 13.49
C TYR A 253 15.26 -5.63 12.13
N VAL A 254 15.51 -4.90 11.05
CA VAL A 254 15.55 -5.48 9.71
C VAL A 254 16.97 -5.94 9.40
N LEU A 255 17.13 -7.23 9.10
CA LEU A 255 18.35 -7.76 8.50
C LEU A 255 18.28 -7.51 6.99
N SER A 256 19.30 -6.86 6.46
CA SER A 256 19.39 -6.52 5.04
C SER A 256 20.81 -6.66 4.51
N PHE A 257 20.90 -6.86 3.20
CA PHE A 257 22.17 -6.89 2.47
C PHE A 257 22.29 -5.67 1.56
N SER A 258 23.50 -5.19 1.34
CA SER A 258 23.76 -4.29 0.21
C SER A 258 23.42 -4.99 -1.10
N ASP A 259 22.58 -4.39 -1.93
CA ASP A 259 22.27 -4.95 -3.26
C ASP A 259 23.54 -5.09 -4.11
N LYS A 260 24.46 -4.10 -4.01
CA LYS A 260 25.75 -4.11 -4.71
C LYS A 260 26.69 -5.21 -4.23
N SER A 261 26.74 -5.49 -2.93
CA SER A 261 27.58 -6.58 -2.42
C SER A 261 26.98 -7.93 -2.77
N LEU A 262 25.67 -8.10 -2.52
CA LEU A 262 24.99 -9.35 -2.75
C LEU A 262 25.02 -9.76 -4.23
N SER A 263 24.79 -8.82 -5.15
CA SER A 263 24.79 -9.06 -6.60
C SER A 263 26.13 -9.52 -7.18
N LYS A 264 27.26 -9.27 -6.50
CA LYS A 264 28.58 -9.80 -6.90
C LYS A 264 28.76 -11.28 -6.57
N LEU A 265 27.90 -11.85 -5.73
CA LEU A 265 28.00 -13.24 -5.30
C LEU A 265 27.28 -14.19 -6.27
N PRO A 266 27.78 -15.44 -6.44
CA PRO A 266 27.05 -16.50 -7.12
C PRO A 266 25.64 -16.68 -6.58
N SER A 267 24.66 -17.03 -7.43
CA SER A 267 23.25 -17.22 -7.03
C SER A 267 23.09 -18.20 -5.87
N SER A 268 23.85 -19.30 -5.86
CA SER A 268 23.84 -20.28 -4.76
C SER A 268 24.25 -19.67 -3.42
N PHE A 269 25.27 -18.81 -3.39
CA PHE A 269 25.70 -18.10 -2.19
C PHE A 269 24.71 -17.02 -1.76
N ARG A 270 24.08 -16.32 -2.70
CA ARG A 270 23.01 -15.36 -2.40
C ARG A 270 21.84 -16.05 -1.70
N SER A 271 21.34 -17.14 -2.27
CA SER A 271 20.24 -17.91 -1.66
C SER A 271 20.64 -18.46 -0.29
N LEU A 272 21.85 -19.02 -0.16
CA LEU A 272 22.33 -19.55 1.12
C LEU A 272 22.38 -18.50 2.23
N LEU A 273 22.83 -17.28 1.92
CA LEU A 273 22.85 -16.16 2.86
C LEU A 273 21.43 -15.77 3.31
N ILE A 274 20.51 -15.65 2.36
CA ILE A 274 19.10 -15.29 2.61
C ILE A 274 18.40 -16.38 3.43
N ASP A 275 18.57 -17.65 3.06
CA ASP A 275 17.91 -18.78 3.71
C ASP A 275 18.44 -18.96 5.13
N THR A 276 19.76 -18.88 5.33
CA THR A 276 20.37 -18.99 6.66
C THR A 276 19.94 -17.85 7.58
N ALA A 277 19.79 -16.63 7.06
CA ALA A 277 19.25 -15.53 7.84
C ALA A 277 17.82 -15.81 8.34
N LYS A 278 16.95 -16.34 7.47
CA LYS A 278 15.57 -16.73 7.82
C LYS A 278 15.52 -17.91 8.80
N GLU A 279 16.42 -18.88 8.66
CA GLU A 279 16.53 -20.02 9.58
C GLU A 279 16.98 -19.60 11.00
N VAL A 280 17.80 -18.56 11.11
CA VAL A 280 18.27 -18.04 12.41
C VAL A 280 17.18 -17.25 13.13
N THR A 281 16.26 -16.60 12.41
CA THR A 281 15.22 -15.72 12.97
C THR A 281 14.39 -16.35 14.11
N PRO A 282 13.83 -17.57 13.98
CA PRO A 282 13.06 -18.16 15.08
C PRO A 282 13.90 -18.48 16.32
N TRP A 283 15.19 -18.78 16.13
CA TRP A 283 16.11 -19.00 17.26
C TRP A 283 16.42 -17.68 17.97
N GLU A 284 16.67 -16.62 17.21
CA GLU A 284 16.93 -15.28 17.73
C GLU A 284 15.77 -14.81 18.62
N ARG A 285 14.54 -14.82 18.12
CA ARG A 285 13.33 -14.41 18.88
C ARG A 285 13.16 -15.20 20.18
N LYS A 286 13.38 -16.52 20.14
CA LYS A 286 13.32 -17.38 21.34
C LYS A 286 14.41 -17.03 22.35
N GLU A 287 15.61 -16.72 21.88
CA GLU A 287 16.72 -16.32 22.74
C GLU A 287 16.48 -14.94 23.36
N THR A 288 15.89 -13.99 22.62
CA THR A 288 15.45 -12.69 23.15
C THR A 288 14.47 -12.87 24.31
N GLN A 289 13.38 -13.61 24.11
CA GLN A 289 12.38 -13.89 25.14
C GLN A 289 12.95 -14.59 26.38
N LYS A 290 13.87 -15.54 26.17
CA LYS A 290 14.56 -16.22 27.28
C LYS A 290 15.37 -15.23 28.12
N ARG A 291 16.04 -14.25 27.49
CA ARG A 291 16.86 -13.24 28.16
C ARG A 291 16.04 -12.19 28.90
N GLU A 292 14.86 -11.82 28.40
CA GLU A 292 13.95 -10.85 29.06
C GLU A 292 13.69 -11.20 30.53
N LYS A 293 13.51 -12.48 30.87
CA LYS A 293 13.32 -12.94 32.27
C LYS A 293 14.50 -12.59 33.18
N LYS A 294 15.73 -12.75 32.68
CA LYS A 294 16.94 -12.40 33.44
C LYS A 294 17.06 -10.89 33.61
N LEU A 295 16.71 -10.13 32.58
CA LEU A 295 16.76 -8.67 32.59
C LEU A 295 15.79 -8.06 33.61
N LEU A 296 14.56 -8.58 33.72
CA LEU A 296 13.63 -8.18 34.78
C LEU A 296 14.20 -8.43 36.18
N GLY A 297 14.90 -9.54 36.38
CA GLY A 297 15.58 -9.83 37.64
C GLY A 297 16.70 -8.83 37.98
N ILE A 298 17.41 -8.32 36.97
CA ILE A 298 18.43 -7.27 37.15
C ILE A 298 17.76 -5.96 37.55
N ILE A 299 16.72 -5.55 36.81
CA ILE A 299 15.96 -4.31 37.06
C ILE A 299 15.32 -4.32 38.45
N SER A 300 14.72 -5.44 38.86
CA SER A 300 14.13 -5.56 40.20
C SER A 300 15.17 -5.44 41.31
N LYS A 301 16.36 -6.03 41.14
CA LYS A 301 17.46 -5.95 42.11
C LYS A 301 18.07 -4.57 42.25
N SER A 302 17.93 -3.68 41.25
CA SER A 302 18.37 -2.28 41.36
C SER A 302 17.38 -1.39 42.12
N GLY A 303 16.28 -1.95 42.62
CA GLY A 303 15.27 -1.23 43.40
C GLY A 303 14.16 -0.59 42.57
N VAL A 304 14.12 -0.83 41.25
CA VAL A 304 13.05 -0.33 40.37
C VAL A 304 11.74 -1.07 40.67
N LYS A 305 10.65 -0.31 40.80
CA LYS A 305 9.30 -0.85 40.95
C LYS A 305 8.77 -1.27 39.59
N ILE A 306 8.45 -2.55 39.44
CA ILE A 306 7.94 -3.12 38.19
C ILE A 306 6.42 -3.24 38.29
N HIS A 307 5.73 -2.65 37.31
CA HIS A 307 4.27 -2.67 37.17
C HIS A 307 3.87 -3.41 35.89
N THR A 308 2.71 -4.06 35.89
CA THR A 308 2.16 -4.72 34.70
C THR A 308 0.79 -4.16 34.41
N LEU A 309 0.52 -3.76 33.16
CA LEU A 309 -0.81 -3.32 32.76
C LEU A 309 -1.76 -4.51 32.74
N ASN A 310 -2.92 -4.37 33.38
CA ASN A 310 -4.01 -5.33 33.22
C ASN A 310 -4.72 -5.14 31.87
N LYS A 311 -5.70 -5.99 31.57
CA LYS A 311 -6.42 -5.98 30.29
C LYS A 311 -7.14 -4.65 30.05
N GLU A 312 -7.82 -4.13 31.07
CA GLU A 312 -8.61 -2.90 31.01
C GLU A 312 -7.70 -1.68 30.75
N GLN A 313 -6.56 -1.60 31.44
CA GLN A 313 -5.56 -0.56 31.24
C GLN A 313 -4.97 -0.62 29.83
N ARG A 314 -4.59 -1.82 29.35
CA ARG A 314 -4.11 -2.00 27.96
C ARG A 314 -5.15 -1.54 26.94
N GLN A 315 -6.42 -1.87 27.17
CA GLN A 315 -7.52 -1.44 26.31
C GLN A 315 -7.71 0.08 26.33
N GLU A 316 -7.52 0.73 27.48
CA GLU A 316 -7.60 2.19 27.60
C GLU A 316 -6.53 2.89 26.73
N PHE A 317 -5.27 2.44 26.81
CA PHE A 317 -4.21 2.91 25.92
C PHE A 317 -4.53 2.62 24.45
N GLY A 318 -4.89 1.37 24.13
CA GLY A 318 -5.21 0.96 22.76
C GLY A 318 -6.34 1.76 22.14
N ARG A 319 -7.39 2.10 22.92
CA ARG A 319 -8.53 2.91 22.46
C ARG A 319 -8.11 4.31 22.02
N LEU A 320 -7.25 4.97 22.78
CA LEU A 320 -6.75 6.31 22.41
C LEU A 320 -5.82 6.28 21.20
N LEU A 321 -5.16 5.14 20.96
CA LEU A 321 -4.17 4.98 19.88
C LEU A 321 -4.72 4.31 18.62
N LYS A 322 -5.97 3.80 18.65
CA LYS A 322 -6.61 3.06 17.55
C LYS A 322 -6.62 3.83 16.21
N HIS A 323 -6.57 5.16 16.24
CA HIS A 323 -6.57 6.00 15.05
C HIS A 323 -5.21 6.04 14.31
N ILE A 324 -4.10 5.67 14.96
CA ILE A 324 -2.75 5.80 14.41
C ILE A 324 -2.55 4.94 13.15
N PRO A 325 -2.91 3.64 13.10
CA PRO A 325 -2.78 2.86 11.88
C PRO A 325 -3.50 3.48 10.68
N GLU A 326 -4.70 4.05 10.87
CA GLU A 326 -5.48 4.68 9.81
C GLU A 326 -4.87 6.02 9.34
N GLN A 327 -4.36 6.81 10.29
CA GLN A 327 -3.68 8.08 10.00
C GLN A 327 -2.41 7.87 9.17
N TYR A 328 -1.63 6.85 9.52
CA TYR A 328 -0.34 6.56 8.89
C TYR A 328 -0.43 5.51 7.78
N GLU A 329 -1.62 5.07 7.38
CA GLU A 329 -1.82 4.03 6.38
C GLU A 329 -1.15 4.38 5.04
N HIS A 330 -1.27 5.62 4.57
CA HIS A 330 -0.61 6.11 3.35
C HIS A 330 0.93 6.18 3.44
N ILE A 331 1.49 6.11 4.65
CA ILE A 331 2.94 6.10 4.90
C ILE A 331 3.43 4.65 5.03
N ILE A 332 2.62 3.80 5.64
CA ILE A 332 2.95 2.39 5.87
C ILE A 332 2.76 1.55 4.60
N GLY A 333 1.74 1.88 3.82
CA GLY A 333 1.25 1.09 2.69
C GLY A 333 -0.20 0.67 2.94
N VAL A 334 -1.10 1.12 2.07
CA VAL A 334 -2.53 0.78 2.14
C VAL A 334 -2.74 -0.72 1.99
N ASP A 335 -1.94 -1.36 1.14
CA ASP A 335 -1.94 -2.80 0.92
C ASP A 335 -1.39 -3.57 2.14
N VAL A 336 -0.34 -3.07 2.80
CA VAL A 336 0.22 -3.65 4.04
C VAL A 336 -0.83 -3.67 5.16
N ILE A 337 -1.44 -2.51 5.46
CA ILE A 337 -2.44 -2.40 6.53
C ILE A 337 -3.69 -3.22 6.18
N SER A 338 -4.18 -3.12 4.95
CA SER A 338 -5.37 -3.87 4.53
C SER A 338 -5.14 -5.37 4.55
N LYS A 339 -3.96 -5.84 4.11
CA LYS A 339 -3.62 -7.26 4.16
C LYS A 339 -3.48 -7.76 5.60
N THR A 340 -2.94 -6.93 6.48
CA THR A 340 -2.90 -7.24 7.91
C THR A 340 -4.31 -7.44 8.48
N LYS A 341 -5.23 -6.51 8.19
CA LYS A 341 -6.63 -6.61 8.62
C LYS A 341 -7.30 -7.85 8.03
N GLU A 342 -7.07 -8.15 6.75
CA GLU A 342 -7.58 -9.35 6.07
C GLU A 342 -7.12 -10.64 6.78
N LEU A 343 -5.82 -10.76 7.07
CA LEU A 343 -5.26 -11.96 7.70
C LEU A 343 -5.71 -12.12 9.15
N LEU A 344 -5.75 -11.03 9.92
CA LEU A 344 -6.29 -11.05 11.28
C LEU A 344 -7.78 -11.42 11.29
N TYR A 345 -8.56 -10.85 10.37
CA TYR A 345 -9.96 -11.22 10.19
C TYR A 345 -10.11 -12.69 9.80
N LYS A 346 -9.24 -13.23 8.94
CA LYS A 346 -9.27 -14.66 8.58
C LYS A 346 -8.94 -15.56 9.78
N LYS A 347 -7.95 -15.18 10.61
CA LYS A 347 -7.50 -15.97 11.76
C LYS A 347 -8.53 -15.98 12.89
N TYR A 348 -9.07 -14.83 13.22
CA TYR A 348 -10.00 -14.69 14.33
C TYR A 348 -11.46 -14.80 13.89
N GLY A 349 -11.74 -14.77 12.58
CA GLY A 349 -13.07 -14.41 12.10
C GLY A 349 -13.46 -13.06 12.67
N ALA A 350 -14.76 -12.88 12.82
CA ALA A 350 -15.28 -11.78 13.59
C ALA A 350 -15.32 -12.12 15.12
N ASN A 351 -14.50 -13.06 15.63
CA ASN A 351 -14.49 -13.42 17.07
C ASN A 351 -13.73 -12.43 17.97
N LEU A 352 -13.07 -11.42 17.42
CA LEU A 352 -12.76 -10.22 18.19
C LEU A 352 -14.04 -9.37 18.15
N GLU A 353 -15.01 -9.64 19.01
CA GLU A 353 -16.23 -8.81 19.23
C GLU A 353 -17.21 -8.61 18.04
N HIS A 354 -17.04 -9.26 16.89
CA HIS A 354 -17.63 -8.84 15.60
C HIS A 354 -18.50 -9.89 14.88
N LYS A 355 -18.79 -11.06 15.48
CA LYS A 355 -19.50 -12.21 14.83
C LYS A 355 -20.80 -11.83 14.13
N ASP A 356 -21.47 -10.80 14.63
CA ASP A 356 -22.74 -10.30 14.11
C ASP A 356 -22.61 -9.12 13.16
N HIS A 357 -21.39 -8.70 12.80
CA HIS A 357 -21.17 -7.56 11.90
C HIS A 357 -21.57 -7.88 10.47
N ILE A 358 -22.17 -6.89 9.81
CA ILE A 358 -22.47 -6.91 8.38
C ILE A 358 -21.22 -6.44 7.63
N LEU A 359 -20.75 -7.25 6.69
CA LEU A 359 -19.53 -6.99 5.95
C LEU A 359 -19.78 -6.21 4.66
N ILE A 360 -18.99 -5.16 4.43
CA ILE A 360 -18.80 -4.49 3.15
C ILE A 360 -17.39 -4.82 2.64
N GLY A 361 -17.30 -5.50 1.50
CA GLY A 361 -16.02 -5.74 0.84
C GLY A 361 -15.61 -4.53 0.00
N ILE A 362 -14.31 -4.25 -0.08
CA ILE A 362 -13.72 -3.33 -1.06
C ILE A 362 -12.76 -4.12 -1.93
N ASN A 363 -12.98 -4.07 -3.24
CA ASN A 363 -12.09 -4.64 -4.24
C ASN A 363 -11.53 -3.48 -5.09
N ALA A 364 -10.36 -2.99 -4.71
CA ALA A 364 -9.75 -1.83 -5.35
C ALA A 364 -8.22 -1.99 -5.44
N ASP A 365 -7.58 -1.06 -6.13
CA ASP A 365 -6.14 -1.04 -6.32
C ASP A 365 -5.47 -0.22 -5.22
N ALA A 366 -4.57 -0.85 -4.48
CA ALA A 366 -3.70 -0.21 -3.48
C ALA A 366 -2.22 -0.32 -3.88
N SER A 367 -1.93 -0.57 -5.16
CA SER A 367 -0.56 -0.68 -5.68
C SER A 367 -0.11 0.60 -6.42
N ILE A 368 1.12 0.60 -6.93
CA ILE A 368 1.75 1.75 -7.60
C ILE A 368 0.83 2.28 -8.72
N GLY A 369 0.55 3.60 -8.69
CA GLY A 369 -0.31 4.28 -9.66
C GLY A 369 -1.80 4.25 -9.34
N GLY A 370 -2.25 3.40 -8.41
CA GLY A 370 -3.63 3.35 -7.91
C GLY A 370 -3.80 3.52 -6.41
N GLU A 371 -2.72 3.51 -5.62
CA GLU A 371 -2.74 3.56 -4.16
C GLU A 371 -3.65 4.68 -3.60
N LEU A 372 -3.47 5.91 -4.08
CA LEU A 372 -4.31 7.03 -3.66
C LEU A 372 -5.79 6.84 -4.04
N ALA A 373 -6.07 6.26 -5.21
CA ALA A 373 -7.45 6.01 -5.62
C ALA A 373 -8.13 4.97 -4.73
N GLY A 374 -7.47 3.83 -4.45
CA GLY A 374 -7.97 2.82 -3.53
C GLY A 374 -8.12 3.36 -2.11
N LEU A 375 -7.18 4.19 -1.65
CA LEU A 375 -7.22 4.83 -0.34
C LEU A 375 -8.43 5.75 -0.20
N GLU A 376 -8.66 6.67 -1.14
CA GLU A 376 -9.76 7.62 -1.04
C GLU A 376 -11.14 6.96 -1.15
N ILE A 377 -11.26 5.90 -1.96
CA ILE A 377 -12.45 5.04 -1.96
C ILE A 377 -12.64 4.43 -0.57
N LYS A 378 -11.60 3.77 -0.02
CA LYS A 378 -11.64 3.14 1.32
C LYS A 378 -12.03 4.13 2.41
N ARG A 379 -11.46 5.34 2.40
CA ARG A 379 -11.77 6.39 3.36
C ARG A 379 -13.23 6.86 3.26
N GLY A 380 -13.77 7.01 2.06
CA GLY A 380 -15.19 7.33 1.86
C GLY A 380 -16.12 6.28 2.50
N VAL A 381 -15.81 4.99 2.31
CA VAL A 381 -16.55 3.88 2.91
C VAL A 381 -16.41 3.85 4.44
N GLU A 382 -15.18 3.96 4.96
CA GLU A 382 -14.91 3.94 6.40
C GLU A 382 -15.60 5.09 7.14
N LEU A 383 -15.64 6.28 6.56
CA LEU A 383 -16.33 7.44 7.13
C LEU A 383 -17.85 7.23 7.20
N ALA A 384 -18.45 6.69 6.14
CA ALA A 384 -19.87 6.34 6.14
C ALA A 384 -20.19 5.25 7.17
N VAL A 385 -19.40 4.16 7.19
CA VAL A 385 -19.54 3.06 8.15
C VAL A 385 -19.41 3.55 9.59
N ALA A 386 -18.44 4.41 9.90
CA ALA A 386 -18.27 4.97 11.24
C ALA A 386 -19.53 5.71 11.70
N GLN A 387 -20.09 6.59 10.87
CA GLN A 387 -21.29 7.35 11.21
C GLN A 387 -22.56 6.48 11.27
N ILE A 388 -22.64 5.41 10.48
CA ILE A 388 -23.73 4.43 10.57
C ILE A 388 -23.63 3.65 11.88
N ASN A 389 -22.43 3.21 12.25
CA ASN A 389 -22.20 2.46 13.49
C ASN A 389 -22.43 3.31 14.75
N GLU A 390 -22.07 4.59 14.72
CA GLU A 390 -22.40 5.56 15.80
C GLU A 390 -23.91 5.67 16.04
N LYS A 391 -24.75 5.34 15.03
CA LYS A 391 -26.21 5.33 15.11
C LYS A 391 -26.81 3.95 15.39
N GLY A 392 -25.98 2.98 15.80
CA GLY A 392 -26.42 1.61 16.10
C GLY A 392 -26.32 0.63 14.94
N GLY A 393 -25.69 1.02 13.83
CA GLY A 393 -25.46 0.14 12.67
C GLY A 393 -26.68 -0.01 11.77
N VAL A 394 -26.78 -1.14 11.08
CA VAL A 394 -27.87 -1.49 10.16
C VAL A 394 -28.52 -2.78 10.64
N LEU A 395 -29.85 -2.79 10.76
CA LEU A 395 -30.60 -3.89 11.38
C LEU A 395 -30.12 -4.21 12.82
N GLY A 396 -29.66 -3.18 13.55
CA GLY A 396 -29.10 -3.33 14.90
C GLY A 396 -27.71 -3.98 14.95
N LYS A 397 -27.05 -4.14 13.80
CA LYS A 397 -25.74 -4.77 13.65
C LYS A 397 -24.71 -3.76 13.13
N PRO A 398 -23.51 -3.68 13.71
CA PRO A 398 -22.45 -2.84 13.17
C PRO A 398 -22.02 -3.30 11.77
N LEU A 399 -21.58 -2.35 10.95
CA LEU A 399 -20.93 -2.59 9.67
C LEU A 399 -19.42 -2.74 9.88
N GLU A 400 -18.79 -3.60 9.08
CA GLU A 400 -17.34 -3.80 9.03
C GLU A 400 -16.85 -3.72 7.58
N VAL A 401 -15.63 -3.22 7.38
CA VAL A 401 -15.02 -3.03 6.06
C VAL A 401 -13.79 -3.93 5.94
N ILE A 402 -13.73 -4.74 4.89
CA ILE A 402 -12.53 -5.48 4.51
C ILE A 402 -12.10 -5.03 3.12
N PHE A 403 -10.86 -4.56 3.01
CA PHE A 403 -10.25 -4.17 1.75
C PHE A 403 -9.36 -5.28 1.21
N LYS A 404 -9.51 -5.60 -0.08
CA LYS A 404 -8.61 -6.48 -0.81
C LYS A 404 -8.02 -5.76 -2.02
N ASN A 405 -6.69 -5.81 -2.10
CA ASN A 405 -5.95 -5.22 -3.20
C ASN A 405 -5.97 -6.15 -4.42
N HIS A 406 -6.53 -5.70 -5.55
CA HIS A 406 -6.48 -6.45 -6.80
C HIS A 406 -5.21 -6.15 -7.63
N LYS A 407 -4.39 -5.15 -7.27
CA LYS A 407 -3.10 -4.83 -7.89
C LYS A 407 -3.17 -4.65 -9.41
N LEU A 408 -4.24 -4.02 -9.92
CA LEU A 408 -4.56 -3.90 -11.35
C LEU A 408 -4.73 -5.23 -12.12
N MET A 409 -4.79 -6.38 -11.44
CA MET A 409 -4.88 -7.70 -12.08
C MET A 409 -6.33 -8.22 -12.07
N PRO A 410 -6.96 -8.41 -13.24
CA PRO A 410 -8.32 -8.95 -13.33
C PRO A 410 -8.51 -10.30 -12.62
N THR A 411 -7.54 -11.21 -12.77
CA THR A 411 -7.56 -12.53 -12.12
C THR A 411 -7.59 -12.42 -10.60
N LYS A 412 -6.85 -11.45 -10.03
CA LYS A 412 -6.85 -11.20 -8.58
C LYS A 412 -8.15 -10.57 -8.12
N GLY A 413 -8.72 -9.67 -8.90
CA GLY A 413 -10.04 -9.08 -8.65
C GLY A 413 -11.16 -10.13 -8.59
N ILE A 414 -11.19 -11.05 -9.56
CA ILE A 414 -12.10 -12.21 -9.58
C ILE A 414 -11.90 -13.08 -8.33
N GLN A 415 -10.66 -13.40 -7.97
CA GLN A 415 -10.34 -14.16 -6.76
C GLN A 415 -10.86 -13.45 -5.50
N ASN A 416 -10.65 -12.14 -5.39
CA ASN A 416 -11.12 -11.35 -4.25
C ASN A 416 -12.64 -11.45 -4.09
N ILE A 417 -13.38 -11.32 -5.20
CA ILE A 417 -14.85 -11.44 -5.22
C ILE A 417 -15.30 -12.84 -4.78
N GLN A 418 -14.67 -13.89 -5.32
CA GLN A 418 -14.98 -15.28 -4.95
C GLN A 418 -14.71 -15.55 -3.46
N GLU A 419 -13.63 -15.02 -2.91
CA GLU A 419 -13.32 -15.15 -1.49
C GLU A 419 -14.30 -14.34 -0.62
N PHE A 420 -14.71 -13.14 -1.06
CA PHE A 420 -15.75 -12.38 -0.36
C PHE A 420 -17.08 -13.15 -0.33
N ALA A 421 -17.46 -13.78 -1.45
CA ALA A 421 -18.69 -14.54 -1.59
C ALA A 421 -18.80 -15.73 -0.62
N GLN A 422 -17.68 -16.23 -0.10
CA GLN A 422 -17.66 -17.29 0.91
C GLN A 422 -18.07 -16.80 2.30
N ASN A 423 -18.12 -15.49 2.54
CA ASN A 423 -18.50 -14.92 3.82
C ASN A 423 -20.03 -14.69 3.87
N PRO A 424 -20.77 -15.40 4.74
CA PRO A 424 -22.23 -15.26 4.83
C PRO A 424 -22.70 -13.88 5.31
N ASN A 425 -21.80 -13.09 5.91
CA ASN A 425 -22.11 -11.73 6.38
C ASN A 425 -21.86 -10.65 5.32
N LEU A 426 -21.37 -11.01 4.12
CA LEU A 426 -21.15 -10.04 3.03
C LEU A 426 -22.49 -9.48 2.54
N ALA A 427 -22.67 -8.16 2.60
CA ALA A 427 -23.84 -7.50 2.03
C ALA A 427 -23.61 -7.02 0.58
N ALA A 428 -22.43 -6.48 0.30
CA ALA A 428 -22.06 -5.94 -1.01
C ALA A 428 -20.54 -5.77 -1.15
N ILE A 429 -20.07 -5.52 -2.38
CA ILE A 429 -18.69 -5.16 -2.69
C ILE A 429 -18.65 -3.77 -3.31
N ILE A 430 -17.71 -2.93 -2.89
CA ILE A 430 -17.41 -1.63 -3.49
C ILE A 430 -16.18 -1.79 -4.39
N GLY A 431 -16.33 -1.48 -5.66
CA GLY A 431 -15.30 -1.61 -6.69
C GLY A 431 -14.29 -0.47 -6.72
N GLY A 432 -13.23 -0.67 -7.51
CA GLY A 432 -12.13 0.27 -7.65
C GLY A 432 -12.21 1.23 -8.84
N LYS A 433 -11.06 1.83 -9.15
CA LYS A 433 -10.82 2.77 -10.26
C LYS A 433 -10.89 2.11 -11.65
N HIS A 434 -10.48 0.86 -11.76
CA HIS A 434 -10.05 0.28 -13.04
C HIS A 434 -11.17 -0.41 -13.80
N SER A 435 -11.73 0.28 -14.80
CA SER A 435 -12.78 -0.26 -15.69
C SER A 435 -12.39 -1.59 -16.35
N ALA A 436 -11.11 -1.78 -16.72
CA ALA A 436 -10.63 -3.01 -17.34
C ALA A 436 -10.66 -4.21 -16.39
N VAL A 437 -10.42 -3.99 -15.09
CA VAL A 437 -10.50 -5.03 -14.07
C VAL A 437 -11.96 -5.42 -13.85
N ILE A 438 -12.83 -4.43 -13.60
CA ILE A 438 -14.26 -4.69 -13.35
C ILE A 438 -14.91 -5.38 -14.55
N ALA A 439 -14.52 -5.05 -15.78
CA ALA A 439 -15.08 -5.67 -16.97
C ALA A 439 -14.92 -7.20 -17.01
N GLU A 440 -13.77 -7.70 -16.57
CA GLU A 440 -13.52 -9.15 -16.48
C GLU A 440 -14.20 -9.76 -15.25
N GLU A 441 -14.52 -8.95 -14.24
CA GLU A 441 -15.26 -9.37 -13.04
C GLU A 441 -16.75 -9.53 -13.31
N ILE A 442 -17.33 -8.87 -14.34
CA ILE A 442 -18.78 -8.81 -14.59
C ILE A 442 -19.41 -10.20 -14.52
N ALA A 443 -18.92 -11.18 -15.29
CA ALA A 443 -19.51 -12.51 -15.31
C ALA A 443 -19.51 -13.19 -13.92
N THR A 444 -18.47 -12.95 -13.12
CA THR A 444 -18.36 -13.46 -11.75
C THR A 444 -19.34 -12.73 -10.82
N ILE A 445 -19.44 -11.40 -10.92
CA ILE A 445 -20.38 -10.58 -10.13
C ILE A 445 -21.82 -11.02 -10.37
N GLN A 446 -22.22 -11.14 -11.64
CA GLN A 446 -23.57 -11.53 -12.02
C GLN A 446 -23.86 -12.98 -11.64
N GLY A 447 -22.91 -13.89 -11.87
CA GLY A 447 -23.05 -15.31 -11.54
C GLY A 447 -23.20 -15.57 -10.04
N LEU A 448 -22.48 -14.82 -9.20
CA LEU A 448 -22.60 -14.87 -7.75
C LEU A 448 -23.74 -13.99 -7.21
N ARG A 449 -24.37 -13.16 -8.06
CA ARG A 449 -25.48 -12.25 -7.72
C ARG A 449 -25.15 -11.27 -6.60
N ILE A 450 -23.92 -10.74 -6.57
CA ILE A 450 -23.47 -9.86 -5.48
C ILE A 450 -23.71 -8.39 -5.87
N PRO A 451 -24.41 -7.57 -5.06
CA PRO A 451 -24.48 -6.13 -5.27
C PRO A 451 -23.07 -5.53 -5.31
N TYR A 452 -22.71 -4.95 -6.45
CA TYR A 452 -21.39 -4.38 -6.70
C TYR A 452 -21.51 -2.89 -7.00
N LEU A 453 -20.92 -2.07 -6.14
CA LEU A 453 -21.10 -0.62 -6.11
C LEU A 453 -19.85 0.07 -6.65
N VAL A 454 -19.99 0.93 -7.65
CA VAL A 454 -18.87 1.51 -8.40
C VAL A 454 -18.75 3.02 -8.10
N PRO A 455 -17.74 3.46 -7.33
CA PRO A 455 -17.52 4.87 -7.00
C PRO A 455 -16.58 5.58 -7.96
N TRP A 456 -16.03 4.90 -8.99
CA TRP A 456 -15.00 5.50 -9.86
C TRP A 456 -15.07 5.02 -11.30
N ALA A 457 -14.89 3.72 -11.57
CA ALA A 457 -14.74 3.22 -12.94
C ALA A 457 -15.87 3.70 -13.88
N ALA A 458 -15.46 4.25 -15.03
CA ALA A 458 -16.34 5.08 -15.86
C ALA A 458 -16.77 4.44 -17.18
N ALA A 459 -16.13 3.34 -17.61
CA ALA A 459 -16.46 2.72 -18.89
C ALA A 459 -17.94 2.32 -18.95
N GLU A 460 -18.57 2.56 -20.10
CA GLU A 460 -20.00 2.35 -20.28
C GLU A 460 -20.39 0.90 -19.99
N LYS A 461 -19.58 -0.05 -20.50
CA LYS A 461 -19.80 -1.48 -20.37
C LYS A 461 -19.79 -2.02 -18.93
N VAL A 462 -19.35 -1.23 -17.94
CA VAL A 462 -19.40 -1.64 -16.52
C VAL A 462 -20.87 -1.82 -16.10
N VAL A 463 -21.73 -0.88 -16.45
CA VAL A 463 -23.16 -0.92 -16.15
C VAL A 463 -23.96 -1.46 -17.34
N ASN A 464 -23.69 -1.00 -18.56
CA ASN A 464 -24.36 -1.47 -19.77
C ASN A 464 -23.66 -2.74 -20.29
N ASN A 465 -23.77 -3.82 -19.53
CA ASN A 465 -23.01 -5.06 -19.72
C ASN A 465 -23.78 -6.21 -20.40
N GLY A 466 -25.01 -5.95 -20.85
CA GLY A 466 -25.84 -6.94 -21.55
C GLY A 466 -26.62 -7.91 -20.65
N TYR A 467 -26.48 -7.84 -19.32
CA TYR A 467 -27.28 -8.65 -18.39
C TYR A 467 -28.60 -7.96 -18.05
N GLU A 468 -29.71 -8.69 -18.18
CA GLU A 468 -31.04 -8.20 -17.79
C GLU A 468 -31.15 -8.04 -16.26
N GLU A 469 -30.68 -9.04 -15.50
CA GLU A 469 -30.54 -8.95 -14.05
C GLU A 469 -29.16 -8.43 -13.68
N ASN A 470 -29.00 -7.12 -13.68
CA ASN A 470 -27.73 -6.49 -13.36
C ASN A 470 -27.57 -6.26 -11.85
N TYR A 471 -26.41 -6.63 -11.28
CA TYR A 471 -26.05 -6.39 -9.88
C TYR A 471 -25.05 -5.25 -9.69
N ILE A 472 -24.65 -4.57 -10.77
CA ILE A 472 -23.69 -3.46 -10.73
C ILE A 472 -24.44 -2.12 -10.68
N PHE A 473 -24.08 -1.25 -9.74
CA PHE A 473 -24.66 0.07 -9.53
C PHE A 473 -23.56 1.12 -9.40
N ARG A 474 -23.69 2.28 -10.07
CA ARG A 474 -22.62 3.27 -10.16
C ARG A 474 -23.06 4.67 -9.73
N ILE A 475 -22.30 5.25 -8.79
CA ILE A 475 -22.24 6.70 -8.57
C ILE A 475 -20.85 7.14 -9.01
N SER A 476 -20.71 7.32 -10.31
CA SER A 476 -19.53 7.87 -10.99
C SER A 476 -19.96 8.30 -12.39
N ALA A 477 -19.04 8.84 -13.17
CA ALA A 477 -19.31 9.16 -14.56
C ALA A 477 -19.54 7.89 -15.38
N ASN A 478 -20.28 8.07 -16.46
CA ASN A 478 -20.44 7.13 -17.54
C ASN A 478 -19.72 7.71 -18.76
N ASP A 479 -18.75 7.00 -19.32
CA ASP A 479 -17.95 7.47 -20.46
C ASP A 479 -18.75 7.69 -21.73
N ALA A 480 -19.94 7.10 -21.86
CA ALA A 480 -20.88 7.45 -22.92
C ALA A 480 -21.30 8.93 -22.84
N LEU A 481 -21.44 9.47 -21.62
CA LEU A 481 -21.77 10.87 -21.37
C LEU A 481 -20.52 11.75 -21.26
N ALA A 482 -19.49 11.26 -20.56
CA ALA A 482 -18.28 12.04 -20.31
C ALA A 482 -17.47 12.27 -21.59
N SER A 483 -17.42 11.29 -22.50
CA SER A 483 -16.75 11.45 -23.80
C SER A 483 -17.36 12.59 -24.62
N GLU A 484 -18.69 12.64 -24.71
CA GLU A 484 -19.40 13.70 -25.44
C GLU A 484 -19.22 15.06 -24.74
N TYR A 485 -19.26 15.09 -23.40
CA TYR A 485 -19.03 16.30 -22.62
C TYR A 485 -17.63 16.88 -22.84
N ILE A 486 -16.58 16.04 -22.77
CA ILE A 486 -15.18 16.44 -22.98
C ILE A 486 -14.97 16.93 -24.42
N ALA A 487 -15.48 16.18 -25.41
CA ALA A 487 -15.36 16.54 -26.82
C ALA A 487 -16.14 17.83 -27.13
N GLY A 488 -17.34 18.00 -26.56
CA GLY A 488 -18.13 19.22 -26.67
C GLY A 488 -17.39 20.44 -26.11
N PHE A 489 -16.85 20.33 -24.90
CA PHE A 489 -16.04 21.40 -24.30
C PHE A 489 -14.81 21.73 -25.15
N ALA A 490 -14.09 20.72 -25.65
CA ALA A 490 -12.96 20.95 -26.54
C ALA A 490 -13.39 21.72 -27.81
N LEU A 491 -14.53 21.37 -28.41
CA LEU A 491 -15.05 22.04 -29.61
C LEU A 491 -15.57 23.47 -29.37
N GLU A 492 -16.03 23.79 -28.16
CA GLU A 492 -16.40 25.17 -27.78
C GLU A 492 -15.19 26.12 -27.81
N HIS A 493 -13.98 25.58 -27.60
CA HIS A 493 -12.75 26.37 -27.47
C HIS A 493 -11.76 26.18 -28.63
N TYR A 494 -11.75 25.01 -29.27
CA TYR A 494 -10.77 24.61 -30.28
C TYR A 494 -11.45 23.84 -31.42
N LYS A 495 -11.18 24.20 -32.67
CA LYS A 495 -11.92 23.63 -33.82
C LYS A 495 -11.36 22.31 -34.31
N GLN A 496 -10.07 22.07 -34.06
CA GLN A 496 -9.31 20.95 -34.62
C GLN A 496 -8.52 20.21 -33.51
N PRO A 497 -9.17 19.46 -32.62
CA PRO A 497 -8.47 18.69 -31.60
C PRO A 497 -7.77 17.46 -32.20
N ALA A 498 -6.65 17.05 -31.61
CA ALA A 498 -6.14 15.69 -31.71
C ALA A 498 -6.60 14.86 -30.51
N ILE A 499 -6.68 13.53 -30.65
CA ILE A 499 -7.11 12.63 -29.58
C ILE A 499 -5.98 11.66 -29.24
N ILE A 500 -5.62 11.57 -27.96
CA ILE A 500 -4.68 10.58 -27.43
C ILE A 500 -5.42 9.68 -26.44
N VAL A 501 -5.40 8.36 -26.67
CA VAL A 501 -6.03 7.38 -25.79
C VAL A 501 -5.11 6.21 -25.45
N GLU A 502 -5.34 5.62 -24.29
CA GLU A 502 -4.72 4.35 -23.92
C GLU A 502 -5.23 3.19 -24.80
N ASN A 503 -4.36 2.24 -25.13
CA ASN A 503 -4.69 0.94 -25.71
C ASN A 503 -5.34 0.01 -24.67
N SER A 504 -6.49 0.41 -24.13
CA SER A 504 -7.29 -0.36 -23.20
C SER A 504 -8.75 -0.30 -23.62
N VAL A 505 -9.62 -1.10 -22.98
CA VAL A 505 -11.06 -1.00 -23.29
C VAL A 505 -11.58 0.39 -22.94
N TRP A 506 -11.10 0.98 -21.85
CA TRP A 506 -11.43 2.35 -21.46
C TRP A 506 -11.04 3.37 -22.54
N GLY A 507 -9.78 3.37 -22.98
CA GLY A 507 -9.32 4.33 -24.00
C GLY A 507 -9.97 4.12 -25.38
N ARG A 508 -10.14 2.87 -25.81
CA ARG A 508 -10.76 2.54 -27.11
C ARG A 508 -12.26 2.87 -27.16
N GLU A 509 -12.99 2.65 -26.07
CA GLU A 509 -14.41 3.04 -25.98
C GLU A 509 -14.56 4.56 -26.02
N ASN A 510 -13.74 5.30 -25.26
CA ASN A 510 -13.73 6.77 -25.30
C ASN A 510 -13.45 7.28 -26.73
N LEU A 511 -12.42 6.76 -27.41
CA LEU A 511 -12.10 7.14 -28.79
C LEU A 511 -13.28 6.90 -29.73
N ASN A 512 -13.91 5.73 -29.67
CA ASN A 512 -15.04 5.40 -30.53
C ASN A 512 -16.25 6.31 -30.29
N THR A 513 -16.57 6.62 -29.03
CA THR A 513 -17.67 7.51 -28.66
C THR A 513 -17.39 8.95 -29.10
N MET A 514 -16.19 9.46 -28.84
CA MET A 514 -15.77 10.79 -29.30
C MET A 514 -15.82 10.91 -30.81
N LYS A 515 -15.33 9.91 -31.57
CA LYS A 515 -15.39 9.91 -33.04
C LYS A 515 -16.83 10.02 -33.55
N LYS A 516 -17.76 9.23 -32.99
CA LYS A 516 -19.18 9.29 -33.35
C LYS A 516 -19.79 10.65 -33.04
N TYR A 517 -19.46 11.24 -31.89
CA TYR A 517 -19.94 12.56 -31.50
C TYR A 517 -19.43 13.65 -32.44
N LEU A 518 -18.11 13.71 -32.68
CA LEU A 518 -17.49 14.70 -33.55
C LEU A 518 -18.05 14.62 -34.98
N GLN A 519 -18.20 13.41 -35.54
CA GLN A 519 -18.82 13.19 -36.85
C GLN A 519 -20.25 13.73 -36.92
N LYS A 520 -21.07 13.55 -35.87
CA LYS A 520 -22.43 14.11 -35.80
C LYS A 520 -22.45 15.64 -35.78
N GLN A 521 -21.45 16.28 -35.19
CA GLN A 521 -21.31 17.73 -35.15
C GLN A 521 -20.73 18.33 -36.45
N ALA A 522 -20.47 17.51 -37.48
CA ALA A 522 -19.79 17.90 -38.72
C ALA A 522 -18.40 18.55 -38.49
N LEU A 523 -17.75 18.20 -37.38
CA LEU A 523 -16.43 18.69 -36.99
C LEU A 523 -15.46 17.50 -36.91
N GLY A 524 -14.24 17.68 -37.43
CA GLY A 524 -13.21 16.64 -37.49
C GLY A 524 -12.24 16.70 -36.31
N PHE A 525 -11.43 15.65 -36.18
CA PHE A 525 -10.20 15.66 -35.39
C PHE A 525 -9.01 15.46 -36.36
N THR A 526 -7.84 15.99 -36.03
CA THR A 526 -6.70 16.01 -36.98
C THR A 526 -5.78 14.80 -36.87
N ALA A 527 -5.71 14.19 -35.68
CA ALA A 527 -4.90 13.00 -35.42
C ALA A 527 -5.51 12.14 -34.30
N GLU A 528 -5.33 10.82 -34.42
CA GLU A 528 -5.62 9.86 -33.36
C GLU A 528 -4.35 9.10 -32.98
N ILE A 529 -4.05 9.06 -31.69
CA ILE A 529 -2.93 8.32 -31.12
C ILE A 529 -3.48 7.31 -30.12
N VAL A 530 -3.05 6.05 -30.27
CA VAL A 530 -3.33 4.97 -29.33
C VAL A 530 -1.99 4.51 -28.74
N TYR A 531 -1.78 4.75 -27.44
CA TYR A 531 -0.52 4.44 -26.76
C TYR A 531 -0.63 3.19 -25.88
N ASN A 532 0.50 2.54 -25.58
CA ASN A 532 0.50 1.38 -24.68
C ASN A 532 0.91 1.79 -23.25
N ARG A 533 0.26 1.19 -22.25
CA ARG A 533 0.65 1.36 -20.85
C ARG A 533 2.11 0.99 -20.63
N GLY A 534 2.82 1.76 -19.80
CA GLY A 534 4.25 1.62 -19.55
C GLY A 534 5.15 2.33 -20.55
N GLN A 535 4.61 2.87 -21.66
CA GLN A 535 5.38 3.61 -22.66
C GLN A 535 6.12 4.81 -22.05
N THR A 536 7.42 4.90 -22.35
CA THR A 536 8.36 5.81 -21.65
C THR A 536 8.69 7.10 -22.43
N SER A 537 8.39 7.17 -23.73
CA SER A 537 8.54 8.36 -24.57
C SER A 537 7.32 8.51 -25.49
N PHE A 538 6.99 9.76 -25.84
CA PHE A 538 5.86 10.15 -26.67
C PHE A 538 6.26 11.14 -27.77
N ASP A 539 7.56 11.28 -28.07
CA ASP A 539 8.06 12.33 -28.97
C ASP A 539 7.55 12.16 -30.41
N GLN A 540 7.41 10.92 -30.88
CA GLN A 540 6.94 10.61 -32.24
C GLN A 540 5.44 10.91 -32.39
N GLU A 541 4.64 10.48 -31.40
CA GLU A 541 3.21 10.72 -31.34
C GLU A 541 2.90 12.22 -31.29
N LEU A 542 3.63 12.97 -30.46
CA LEU A 542 3.46 14.41 -30.36
C LEU A 542 3.90 15.14 -31.64
N ALA A 543 4.97 14.70 -32.30
CA ALA A 543 5.36 15.24 -33.61
C ALA A 543 4.26 15.03 -34.66
N ALA A 544 3.63 13.85 -34.69
CA ALA A 544 2.50 13.57 -35.58
C ALA A 544 1.30 14.50 -35.29
N ILE A 545 0.99 14.73 -34.01
CA ILE A 545 -0.08 15.66 -33.60
C ILE A 545 0.22 17.08 -34.04
N LEU A 546 1.43 17.59 -33.81
CA LEU A 546 1.81 18.95 -34.21
C LEU A 546 1.78 19.12 -35.75
N ASN A 547 2.23 18.10 -36.50
CA ASN A 547 2.20 18.13 -37.96
C ASN A 547 0.78 18.01 -38.55
N SER A 548 -0.19 17.51 -37.78
CA SER A 548 -1.59 17.41 -38.21
C SER A 548 -2.33 18.75 -38.24
N GLY A 549 -1.75 19.81 -37.66
CA GLY A 549 -2.42 21.10 -37.49
C GLY A 549 -3.38 21.13 -36.30
N ALA A 550 -3.21 20.24 -35.32
CA ALA A 550 -4.02 20.22 -34.11
C ALA A 550 -3.90 21.54 -33.33
N GLU A 551 -5.03 22.05 -32.85
CA GLU A 551 -5.11 23.26 -32.01
C GLU A 551 -5.16 22.92 -30.51
N SER A 552 -5.51 21.68 -30.18
CA SER A 552 -5.59 21.16 -28.81
C SER A 552 -5.43 19.64 -28.79
N VAL A 553 -5.26 19.08 -27.59
CA VAL A 553 -5.21 17.64 -27.35
C VAL A 553 -6.33 17.24 -26.40
N ILE A 554 -7.18 16.30 -26.84
CA ILE A 554 -8.06 15.55 -25.95
C ILE A 554 -7.28 14.36 -25.40
N LEU A 555 -7.12 14.30 -24.07
CA LEU A 555 -6.23 13.34 -23.41
C LEU A 555 -6.99 12.35 -22.51
N ILE A 556 -6.92 11.08 -22.85
CA ILE A 556 -7.44 9.95 -22.05
C ILE A 556 -6.24 9.10 -21.60
N ALA A 557 -5.73 9.40 -20.41
CA ALA A 557 -4.56 8.74 -19.86
C ALA A 557 -4.64 8.53 -18.33
N ASP A 558 -3.93 7.53 -17.84
CA ASP A 558 -3.63 7.32 -16.42
C ASP A 558 -2.52 8.30 -15.96
N PRO A 559 -2.30 8.49 -14.64
CA PRO A 559 -1.40 9.52 -14.11
C PRO A 559 0.05 9.42 -14.60
N ILE A 560 0.59 8.20 -14.75
CA ILE A 560 1.99 7.98 -15.14
C ILE A 560 2.22 8.39 -16.59
N GLU A 561 1.44 7.85 -17.54
CA GLU A 561 1.58 8.21 -18.95
C GLU A 561 1.10 9.63 -19.23
N GLY A 562 0.04 10.09 -18.54
CA GLY A 562 -0.39 11.48 -18.60
C GLY A 562 0.74 12.44 -18.23
N SER A 563 1.49 12.15 -17.16
CA SER A 563 2.64 12.94 -16.73
C SER A 563 3.71 13.01 -17.83
N ARG A 564 4.05 11.86 -18.41
CA ARG A 564 5.04 11.77 -19.50
C ARG A 564 4.60 12.54 -20.75
N ILE A 565 3.34 12.43 -21.14
CA ILE A 565 2.77 13.16 -22.28
C ILE A 565 2.81 14.66 -22.04
N VAL A 566 2.39 15.12 -20.87
CA VAL A 566 2.37 16.55 -20.50
C VAL A 566 3.79 17.12 -20.46
N GLN A 567 4.75 16.39 -19.88
CA GLN A 567 6.16 16.79 -19.89
C GLN A 567 6.73 16.85 -21.31
N ALA A 568 6.45 15.86 -22.16
CA ALA A 568 6.94 15.84 -23.53
C ALA A 568 6.32 16.98 -24.36
N LEU A 569 5.03 17.28 -24.17
CA LEU A 569 4.34 18.40 -24.82
C LEU A 569 4.90 19.76 -24.37
N SER A 570 5.23 19.90 -23.08
CA SER A 570 5.78 21.15 -22.53
C SER A 570 7.14 21.56 -23.12
N ARG A 571 7.85 20.61 -23.74
CA ARG A 571 9.16 20.82 -24.39
C ARG A 571 9.03 21.19 -25.87
N GLN A 572 7.83 21.10 -26.44
CA GLN A 572 7.59 21.41 -27.84
C GLN A 572 7.57 22.93 -28.05
N LYS A 573 7.93 23.36 -29.27
CA LYS A 573 7.93 24.79 -29.65
C LYS A 573 6.55 25.43 -29.50
N THR A 574 5.50 24.66 -29.81
CA THR A 574 4.10 25.03 -29.61
C THR A 574 3.52 24.11 -28.54
N VAL A 575 3.13 24.67 -27.40
CA VAL A 575 2.48 23.93 -26.32
C VAL A 575 0.98 23.98 -26.54
N LEU A 576 0.40 22.86 -26.98
CA LEU A 576 -1.04 22.77 -27.22
C LEU A 576 -1.82 22.72 -25.89
N PRO A 577 -2.98 23.39 -25.79
CA PRO A 577 -3.93 23.19 -24.71
C PRO A 577 -4.40 21.73 -24.61
N ILE A 578 -4.71 21.28 -23.39
CA ILE A 578 -5.11 19.91 -23.10
C ILE A 578 -6.49 19.91 -22.44
N VAL A 579 -7.43 19.19 -23.04
CA VAL A 579 -8.73 18.86 -22.44
C VAL A 579 -8.72 17.39 -22.09
N SER A 580 -8.67 17.05 -20.81
CA SER A 580 -8.40 15.69 -20.36
C SER A 580 -9.60 15.04 -19.69
N HIS A 581 -9.67 13.72 -19.80
CA HIS A 581 -10.41 12.88 -18.88
C HIS A 581 -9.83 13.00 -17.45
N TRP A 582 -10.62 12.75 -16.40
CA TRP A 582 -10.11 12.71 -15.03
C TRP A 582 -9.07 11.62 -14.74
N GLY A 583 -8.69 10.79 -15.72
CA GLY A 583 -7.79 9.65 -15.51
C GLY A 583 -6.42 10.08 -14.95
N ILE A 584 -6.00 11.30 -15.30
CA ILE A 584 -4.78 11.96 -14.82
C ILE A 584 -4.85 12.38 -13.33
N VAL A 585 -6.03 12.32 -12.72
CA VAL A 585 -6.23 12.66 -11.31
C VAL A 585 -5.93 11.46 -10.42
N GLY A 586 -5.14 11.70 -9.38
CA GLY A 586 -4.57 10.69 -8.49
C GLY A 586 -3.11 10.38 -8.82
N GLY A 587 -2.47 9.56 -7.98
CA GLY A 587 -1.03 9.31 -8.05
C GLY A 587 -0.19 10.58 -7.93
N ASP A 588 1.02 10.56 -8.51
CA ASP A 588 1.99 11.66 -8.42
C ASP A 588 1.92 12.68 -9.56
N PHE A 589 0.90 12.61 -10.44
CA PHE A 589 0.80 13.47 -11.63
C PHE A 589 0.98 14.95 -11.29
N PHE A 590 0.28 15.49 -10.29
CA PHE A 590 0.44 16.90 -9.93
C PHE A 590 1.86 17.20 -9.43
N GLN A 591 2.43 16.35 -8.58
CA GLN A 591 3.75 16.60 -7.98
C GLN A 591 4.86 16.57 -9.04
N GLU A 592 4.80 15.61 -9.97
CA GLU A 592 5.75 15.50 -11.08
C GLU A 592 5.65 16.69 -12.05
N ASN A 593 4.45 17.24 -12.23
CA ASN A 593 4.19 18.30 -13.21
C ASN A 593 4.04 19.70 -12.61
N LYS A 594 4.17 19.87 -11.29
CA LYS A 594 3.91 21.13 -10.57
C LYS A 594 4.63 22.35 -11.17
N LYS A 595 5.84 22.16 -11.69
CA LYS A 595 6.65 23.24 -12.29
C LYS A 595 6.18 23.65 -13.69
N ILE A 596 5.57 22.72 -14.45
CA ILE A 596 5.17 22.96 -15.83
C ILE A 596 3.68 23.27 -15.97
N LEU A 597 2.84 22.77 -15.07
CA LEU A 597 1.38 23.00 -15.09
C LEU A 597 0.98 24.49 -15.18
N PRO A 598 1.67 25.45 -14.54
CA PRO A 598 1.32 26.88 -14.70
C PRO A 598 1.49 27.41 -16.13
N ALA A 599 2.30 26.76 -16.97
CA ALA A 599 2.57 27.16 -18.35
C ALA A 599 1.74 26.39 -19.39
N ILE A 600 0.92 25.43 -18.95
CA ILE A 600 0.12 24.57 -19.83
C ILE A 600 -1.35 24.84 -19.55
N ASP A 601 -2.13 25.14 -20.59
CA ASP A 601 -3.58 25.24 -20.45
C ASP A 601 -4.18 23.84 -20.38
N LEU A 602 -4.18 23.25 -19.18
CA LEU A 602 -4.72 21.93 -18.91
C LEU A 602 -6.05 22.06 -18.16
N ARG A 603 -7.10 21.46 -18.72
CA ARG A 603 -8.42 21.28 -18.09
C ARG A 603 -8.79 19.81 -18.08
N PHE A 604 -9.58 19.40 -17.09
CA PHE A 604 -10.13 18.05 -17.03
C PHE A 604 -11.51 18.05 -16.42
N PHE A 605 -12.35 17.11 -16.85
CA PHE A 605 -13.69 17.02 -16.28
C PHE A 605 -13.67 16.41 -14.88
N GLN A 606 -14.69 16.72 -14.09
CA GLN A 606 -14.92 16.26 -12.73
C GLN A 606 -16.43 16.05 -12.49
N THR A 607 -16.78 15.18 -11.54
CA THR A 607 -18.17 14.99 -11.07
C THR A 607 -18.46 15.63 -9.72
N PHE A 608 -17.43 15.87 -8.89
CA PHE A 608 -17.63 16.42 -7.56
C PHE A 608 -16.40 17.14 -7.00
N SER A 609 -16.64 18.20 -6.23
CA SER A 609 -15.67 18.78 -5.29
C SER A 609 -16.41 19.36 -4.09
N PHE A 610 -15.76 19.34 -2.92
CA PHE A 610 -16.33 19.93 -1.70
C PHE A 610 -16.55 21.44 -1.86
N SER A 611 -15.67 22.12 -2.60
CA SER A 611 -15.76 23.56 -2.88
C SER A 611 -16.95 23.94 -3.76
N LYS A 612 -17.29 23.13 -4.78
CA LYS A 612 -18.45 23.35 -5.66
C LYS A 612 -19.77 22.99 -4.97
N ASN A 613 -19.74 22.05 -4.01
CA ASN A 613 -20.94 21.57 -3.32
C ASN A 613 -20.86 21.83 -1.79
N PRO A 614 -20.89 23.10 -1.33
CA PRO A 614 -20.66 23.47 0.07
C PRO A 614 -21.89 23.30 0.97
N THR A 615 -22.68 22.24 0.77
CA THR A 615 -23.79 21.91 1.67
C THR A 615 -23.27 21.68 3.10
N LYS A 616 -24.16 21.77 4.10
CA LYS A 616 -23.78 21.47 5.49
C LYS A 616 -23.17 20.07 5.61
N ALA A 617 -23.81 19.05 5.01
CA ALA A 617 -23.34 17.68 5.03
C ALA A 617 -21.96 17.51 4.38
N SER A 618 -21.73 18.19 3.25
CA SER A 618 -20.44 18.20 2.56
C SER A 618 -19.32 18.80 3.43
N ARG A 619 -19.56 19.96 4.07
CA ARG A 619 -18.61 20.58 5.01
C ARG A 619 -18.36 19.73 6.26
N ASP A 620 -19.40 19.09 6.78
CA ASP A 620 -19.29 18.20 7.94
C ASP A 620 -18.45 16.96 7.59
N LEU A 621 -18.65 16.36 6.41
CA LEU A 621 -17.83 15.24 5.92
C LEU A 621 -16.38 15.66 5.70
N GLU A 622 -16.14 16.81 5.06
CA GLU A 622 -14.79 17.33 4.83
C GLU A 622 -14.05 17.55 6.17
N LYS A 623 -14.72 18.15 7.16
CA LYS A 623 -14.17 18.33 8.50
C LYS A 623 -13.90 17.00 9.20
N LEU A 624 -14.82 16.04 9.09
CA LEU A 624 -14.66 14.72 9.67
C LEU A 624 -13.45 13.98 9.06
N TYR A 625 -13.32 14.01 7.74
CA TYR A 625 -12.18 13.43 7.02
C TYR A 625 -10.86 13.99 7.53
N ARG A 626 -10.73 15.33 7.56
CA ARG A 626 -9.52 16.02 8.02
C ARG A 626 -9.18 15.70 9.47
N SER A 627 -10.21 15.62 10.33
CA SER A 627 -10.04 15.31 11.75
C SER A 627 -9.61 13.86 11.99
N ARG A 628 -10.20 12.90 11.26
CA ARG A 628 -9.94 11.47 11.40
C ARG A 628 -8.56 11.09 10.89
N TYR A 629 -8.20 11.55 9.70
CA TYR A 629 -6.95 11.18 9.03
C TYR A 629 -5.80 12.18 9.25
N LYS A 630 -6.02 13.22 10.07
CA LYS A 630 -5.05 14.28 10.40
C LYS A 630 -4.34 14.88 9.18
N THR A 631 -5.08 15.06 8.10
CA THR A 631 -4.57 15.62 6.83
C THR A 631 -5.17 16.98 6.53
N GLN A 632 -4.37 17.83 5.91
CA GLN A 632 -4.78 19.16 5.42
C GLN A 632 -5.32 19.13 3.99
N LYS A 633 -5.37 17.98 3.32
CA LYS A 633 -5.90 17.88 1.96
C LYS A 633 -6.64 16.56 1.76
N ILE A 634 -7.71 16.63 0.97
CA ILE A 634 -8.35 15.48 0.35
C ILE A 634 -7.77 15.42 -1.05
N GLU A 635 -7.07 14.34 -1.39
CA GLU A 635 -6.38 14.27 -2.68
C GLU A 635 -7.36 14.07 -3.84
N ILE A 636 -8.44 13.31 -3.61
CA ILE A 636 -9.43 12.97 -4.63
C ILE A 636 -10.86 13.07 -4.05
N ASP A 637 -11.42 14.29 -4.07
CA ASP A 637 -12.73 14.62 -3.48
C ASP A 637 -13.87 13.69 -3.93
N PHE A 638 -13.99 13.48 -5.25
CA PHE A 638 -15.09 12.71 -5.81
C PHE A 638 -15.06 11.24 -5.36
N ALA A 639 -13.87 10.65 -5.22
CA ALA A 639 -13.74 9.25 -4.79
C ALA A 639 -14.28 9.06 -3.37
N VAL A 640 -13.94 9.98 -2.47
CA VAL A 640 -14.46 9.99 -1.09
C VAL A 640 -15.97 10.17 -1.09
N ALA A 641 -16.49 11.20 -1.75
CA ALA A 641 -17.91 11.55 -1.73
C ALA A 641 -18.80 10.48 -2.38
N GLN A 642 -18.37 9.94 -3.53
CA GLN A 642 -19.11 8.91 -4.26
C GLN A 642 -19.13 7.58 -3.50
N ALA A 643 -18.01 7.17 -2.91
CA ALA A 643 -17.96 5.98 -2.07
C ALA A 643 -18.82 6.16 -0.80
N TYR A 644 -18.76 7.32 -0.16
CA TYR A 644 -19.56 7.66 1.00
C TYR A 644 -21.08 7.58 0.71
N ASP A 645 -21.53 8.17 -0.41
CA ASP A 645 -22.94 8.12 -0.79
C ASP A 645 -23.39 6.70 -1.15
N LEU A 646 -22.59 5.93 -1.88
CA LEU A 646 -22.87 4.53 -2.18
C LEU A 646 -23.02 3.68 -0.90
N THR A 647 -22.16 3.89 0.09
CA THR A 647 -22.26 3.17 1.38
C THR A 647 -23.52 3.52 2.16
N ASN A 648 -23.91 4.80 2.19
CA ASN A 648 -25.16 5.21 2.85
C ASN A 648 -26.41 4.68 2.11
N ILE A 649 -26.40 4.72 0.77
CA ILE A 649 -27.47 4.16 -0.07
C ILE A 649 -27.58 2.64 0.13
N LEU A 650 -26.46 1.93 0.23
CA LEU A 650 -26.43 0.52 0.57
C LEU A 650 -27.07 0.24 1.94
N ALA A 651 -26.72 1.01 2.97
CA ALA A 651 -27.29 0.87 4.30
C ALA A 651 -28.82 1.09 4.30
N LEU A 652 -29.31 2.06 3.54
CA LEU A 652 -30.74 2.28 3.32
C LEU A 652 -31.40 1.08 2.60
N ALA A 653 -30.74 0.51 1.60
CA ALA A 653 -31.24 -0.65 0.87
C ALA A 653 -31.32 -1.89 1.75
N ILE A 654 -30.30 -2.18 2.57
CA ILE A 654 -30.30 -3.28 3.54
C ILE A 654 -31.42 -3.08 4.56
N THR A 655 -31.59 -1.85 5.06
CA THR A 655 -32.68 -1.51 6.00
C THR A 655 -34.05 -1.75 5.36
N LYS A 656 -34.27 -1.27 4.12
CA LYS A 656 -35.52 -1.49 3.38
C LYS A 656 -35.76 -2.96 3.07
N ALA A 657 -34.71 -3.73 2.77
CA ALA A 657 -34.79 -5.16 2.51
C ALA A 657 -35.07 -5.99 3.79
N GLY A 658 -34.76 -5.45 4.97
CA GLY A 658 -34.81 -6.19 6.24
C GLY A 658 -33.82 -7.36 6.29
N SER A 659 -32.83 -7.40 5.38
CA SER A 659 -31.92 -8.51 5.19
C SER A 659 -30.67 -8.07 4.41
N ILE A 660 -29.57 -8.80 4.58
CA ILE A 660 -28.34 -8.68 3.77
C ILE A 660 -28.33 -9.64 2.57
N GLU A 661 -29.40 -10.42 2.37
CA GLU A 661 -29.54 -11.31 1.23
C GLU A 661 -29.46 -10.53 -0.08
N HIS A 662 -28.47 -10.87 -0.89
CA HIS A 662 -28.05 -10.09 -2.06
C HIS A 662 -29.17 -9.74 -3.04
N VAL A 663 -30.06 -10.71 -3.34
CA VAL A 663 -31.20 -10.50 -4.24
C VAL A 663 -32.18 -9.47 -3.67
N LYS A 664 -32.42 -9.49 -2.36
CA LYS A 664 -33.31 -8.53 -1.68
C LYS A 664 -32.66 -7.14 -1.61
N VAL A 665 -31.36 -7.07 -1.31
CA VAL A 665 -30.60 -5.82 -1.30
C VAL A 665 -30.59 -5.18 -2.70
N LYS A 666 -30.34 -5.95 -3.76
CA LYS A 666 -30.42 -5.51 -5.16
C LYS A 666 -31.79 -4.91 -5.47
N LYS A 667 -32.88 -5.62 -5.16
CA LYS A 667 -34.24 -5.11 -5.36
C LYS A 667 -34.52 -3.85 -4.55
N ALA A 668 -33.99 -3.77 -3.32
CA ALA A 668 -34.16 -2.58 -2.50
C ALA A 668 -33.41 -1.37 -3.09
N LEU A 669 -32.18 -1.54 -3.59
CA LEU A 669 -31.40 -0.48 -4.26
C LEU A 669 -32.18 0.15 -5.43
N GLU A 670 -32.87 -0.68 -6.22
CA GLU A 670 -33.70 -0.23 -7.36
C GLU A 670 -35.01 0.46 -6.96
N ASN A 671 -35.38 0.42 -5.67
CA ASN A 671 -36.69 0.86 -5.18
C ASN A 671 -36.58 1.76 -3.93
N LEU A 672 -35.44 2.43 -3.75
CA LEU A 672 -35.25 3.40 -2.67
C LEU A 672 -36.07 4.68 -2.91
N PRO A 673 -36.53 5.35 -1.84
CA PRO A 673 -37.06 6.70 -1.96
C PRO A 673 -35.95 7.70 -2.35
N PRO A 674 -36.31 8.96 -2.66
CA PRO A 674 -35.32 10.02 -2.82
C PRO A 674 -34.36 10.10 -1.62
N TYR A 675 -33.09 10.33 -1.90
CA TYR A 675 -32.03 10.39 -0.90
C TYR A 675 -31.18 11.65 -1.13
N ARG A 676 -30.87 12.37 -0.06
CA ARG A 676 -30.01 13.56 -0.14
C ARG A 676 -28.59 13.18 0.28
N GLY A 677 -27.74 12.91 -0.72
CA GLY A 677 -26.34 12.59 -0.50
C GLY A 677 -25.44 13.83 -0.46
N ILE A 678 -24.14 13.56 -0.39
CA ILE A 678 -23.06 14.54 -0.48
C ILE A 678 -22.88 15.00 -1.92
N VAL A 679 -22.86 14.06 -2.86
CA VAL A 679 -22.62 14.33 -4.29
C VAL A 679 -23.79 15.10 -4.88
N LYS A 680 -25.02 14.62 -4.65
CA LYS A 680 -26.26 15.27 -5.10
C LYS A 680 -27.49 14.81 -4.32
N SER A 681 -28.63 15.42 -4.62
CA SER A 681 -29.94 14.86 -4.25
C SER A 681 -30.40 13.88 -5.32
N TYR A 682 -30.63 12.64 -4.92
CA TYR A 682 -31.01 11.52 -5.78
C TYR A 682 -32.53 11.35 -5.78
N THR A 683 -33.12 11.19 -6.97
CA THR A 683 -34.59 11.08 -7.15
C THR A 683 -35.01 9.91 -8.04
N PRO A 684 -34.99 8.65 -7.56
CA PRO A 684 -34.05 8.02 -6.62
C PRO A 684 -32.66 7.80 -7.25
N ALA A 685 -31.73 7.17 -6.53
CA ALA A 685 -30.37 6.92 -7.05
C ALA A 685 -30.38 5.91 -8.20
N PHE A 686 -31.09 4.79 -8.02
CA PHE A 686 -31.20 3.70 -8.97
C PHE A 686 -32.66 3.31 -9.19
N THR A 687 -32.93 2.75 -10.36
CA THR A 687 -34.21 2.12 -10.72
C THR A 687 -33.92 0.82 -11.47
N GLN A 688 -34.92 -0.04 -11.65
CA GLN A 688 -34.75 -1.28 -12.43
C GLN A 688 -34.16 -1.08 -13.84
N LYS A 689 -34.34 0.09 -14.44
CA LYS A 689 -33.83 0.42 -15.79
C LYS A 689 -32.62 1.34 -15.79
N ARG A 690 -32.17 1.83 -14.62
CA ARG A 690 -31.10 2.83 -14.52
C ARG A 690 -30.25 2.56 -13.29
N HIS A 691 -29.05 2.04 -13.53
CA HIS A 691 -28.05 1.74 -12.51
C HIS A 691 -26.90 2.76 -12.49
N ASP A 692 -26.94 3.75 -13.38
CA ASP A 692 -26.10 4.95 -13.33
C ASP A 692 -26.84 6.09 -12.63
N ALA A 693 -26.27 6.61 -11.55
CA ALA A 693 -26.87 7.67 -10.76
C ALA A 693 -26.55 9.10 -11.24
N LEU A 694 -25.40 9.28 -11.88
CA LEU A 694 -24.95 10.59 -12.37
C LEU A 694 -25.36 10.79 -13.84
N ASN A 695 -25.50 12.05 -14.22
CA ASN A 695 -25.77 12.48 -15.58
C ASN A 695 -24.89 13.68 -15.96
N VAL A 696 -25.04 14.20 -17.17
CA VAL A 696 -24.20 15.29 -17.70
C VAL A 696 -24.28 16.58 -16.87
N ASP A 697 -25.40 16.85 -16.18
CA ASP A 697 -25.56 18.05 -15.35
C ASP A 697 -24.68 18.01 -14.09
N ASP A 698 -24.20 16.83 -13.71
CA ASP A 698 -23.26 16.65 -12.61
C ASP A 698 -21.81 16.96 -13.01
N PHE A 699 -21.53 17.06 -14.32
CA PHE A 699 -20.17 17.24 -14.83
C PHE A 699 -19.76 18.71 -14.85
N TYR A 700 -18.46 18.96 -14.69
CA TYR A 700 -17.85 20.27 -14.88
C TYR A 700 -16.38 20.15 -15.23
N MET A 701 -15.83 21.16 -15.91
CA MET A 701 -14.40 21.29 -16.11
C MET A 701 -13.71 21.88 -14.89
N ALA A 702 -12.50 21.41 -14.62
CA ALA A 702 -11.67 21.81 -13.50
C ALA A 702 -10.21 21.97 -13.94
N LYS A 703 -9.42 22.57 -13.05
CA LYS A 703 -7.96 22.75 -13.20
C LYS A 703 -7.25 22.48 -11.88
N PHE A 704 -5.95 22.22 -11.96
CA PHE A 704 -5.09 22.24 -10.79
C PHE A 704 -4.80 23.69 -10.37
N HIS A 705 -4.95 23.98 -9.07
CA HIS A 705 -4.40 25.18 -8.44
C HIS A 705 -2.90 24.99 -8.13
N SER A 706 -2.21 26.04 -7.71
CA SER A 706 -0.75 26.03 -7.47
C SER A 706 -0.29 25.10 -6.33
N ASP A 707 -1.21 24.74 -5.43
CA ASP A 707 -1.03 23.79 -4.34
C ASP A 707 -1.54 22.36 -4.69
N GLY A 708 -2.06 22.18 -5.91
CA GLY A 708 -2.57 20.90 -6.41
C GLY A 708 -4.00 20.60 -5.98
N THR A 709 -4.70 21.55 -5.37
CA THR A 709 -6.16 21.44 -5.19
C THR A 709 -6.85 21.49 -6.55
N ILE A 710 -7.91 20.70 -6.71
CA ILE A 710 -8.72 20.70 -7.93
C ILE A 710 -9.81 21.74 -7.75
N VAL A 711 -9.78 22.77 -8.59
CA VAL A 711 -10.75 23.87 -8.53
C VAL A 711 -11.64 23.87 -9.78
N PRO A 712 -12.96 24.08 -9.64
CA PRO A 712 -13.84 24.25 -10.78
C PRO A 712 -13.34 25.39 -11.68
N GLU A 713 -13.48 25.22 -12.99
CA GLU A 713 -13.29 26.32 -13.92
C GLU A 713 -14.40 27.36 -13.73
N SER A 714 -14.01 28.61 -13.52
CA SER A 714 -14.95 29.74 -13.48
C SER A 714 -15.53 29.92 -14.88
N LYS A 715 -16.87 29.95 -15.01
CA LYS A 715 -17.51 30.40 -16.25
C LYS A 715 -16.95 31.79 -16.60
N ARG A 716 -16.32 31.92 -17.76
CA ARG A 716 -15.88 33.22 -18.29
C ARG A 716 -17.07 34.05 -18.75
#